data_AF-A0A6A6FDH6-F1
#
_entry.id   AF-A0A6A6FDH6-F1
#
_cell.length_a   1.000
_cell.length_b   1.000
_cell.length_c   1.000
_cell.angle_alpha   90.00
_cell.angle_beta   90.00
_cell.angle_gamma   90.00
#
_symmetry.space_group_name_H-M   'P 1'
#
loop_
_entity.id
_entity.type
_entity.pdbx_description
1 polymer ?
#
loop_
_entity_poly.entity_id
_entity_poly.type
_entity_poly.pdbx_seq_one_letter_code
_entity_poly.pdbx_strand_id
1 'polypeptide(L)'
;MMQFERDLEASLEAVSTNAQKLLAYLKSGKNVQSLDTALPKDPLDNCDAQTQAARGQLAEAATRILELSTRPQEYLEHLQNGYQNLTCIRWLVELNILDHVPHSGTISYSDLASKASVPPMQLRSICRMAICNGFLREPQLNQVGHSRISALFARDESYLAWARWMVNYSVPSAYKLSDATRSWGETVAKDQTAFNLGMDVKVPFFDHLRQTPEMKDAFAAYMRNVTSNETWGLQHAVSGFDWASLPPGAKVVDVGGSLGHGSIAIAKQHPHLSFIVQDLPETIAGARKGMAEDGKIDDSVKSRIQYMEHDFFGEQPVKDADVYFLRMICHDWPDNEAKVILSQIRAAMKPGAQIVIMDTILPQPGTISVLQEQQLRIRDLTMMEVFNAKEREFEDWSSLMQSAGLEISHVNQPLNSVMGLLTVRSVGQSALPNAETSAPALSAAVSTSRDSALTKPVLIVGAGVAGLCLAQALKKAGIDFRVFERDAHIDARPQGYRLKFEADAAQSLKNILPDSVYEAFELSNAITAVGETDFNPFNGTIIHSRTGGGLSGTQGLYATYTVDRTAFRTQLLTGIEDKISFGKELAYYKTDDSTSTVTAEFKDGTHFTGSFLAGADGLHSAVRKRRVPNHRVVDTGAACIYGKTVMTPEFLARFPEKGLRFMTVCSDVAPMLQSCLIGDSPVTLLLEPIRFSEASRARHPELPPDYVYWALIGPKERFGSPEVTAMKNFVSLEQAAHQAAKLSLAVTEEWHHSLRALFELQDIQQASLIRVASTIPDVPSWEPHSNLTVLGDSIHPMSPCGGVGANTAIVDADALAKVLVEHGTKPPVHAIAAFEADMRARAKKNICRSEIGSKRMFGQKDLVDCDDFGF
;
A
#
# COMPACT_ATOMS: atom_id res chain seq x y z
N MET A 1 -0.42 -14.74 -32.17
CA MET A 1 -0.23 -16.12 -32.66
C MET A 1 1.21 -16.60 -32.46
N MET A 2 2.22 -15.93 -33.02
CA MET A 2 3.63 -16.40 -32.93
C MET A 2 4.19 -16.61 -31.50
N GLN A 3 3.73 -15.90 -30.47
CA GLN A 3 4.22 -16.14 -29.10
C GLN A 3 3.60 -17.41 -28.47
N PHE A 4 2.29 -17.59 -28.59
CA PHE A 4 1.58 -18.74 -28.04
C PHE A 4 2.09 -20.07 -28.60
N GLU A 5 2.30 -20.11 -29.92
CA GLU A 5 2.82 -21.30 -30.61
C GLU A 5 4.24 -21.64 -30.13
N ARG A 6 5.13 -20.64 -30.04
CA ARG A 6 6.49 -20.82 -29.51
C ARG A 6 6.51 -21.29 -28.05
N ASP A 7 5.67 -20.71 -27.19
CA ASP A 7 5.57 -21.11 -25.79
C ASP A 7 5.09 -22.57 -25.65
N LEU A 8 4.13 -22.98 -26.48
CA LEU A 8 3.59 -24.34 -26.47
C LEU A 8 4.62 -25.35 -26.98
N GLU A 9 5.31 -25.05 -28.08
CA GLU A 9 6.40 -25.89 -28.63
C GLU A 9 7.53 -26.08 -27.61
N ALA A 10 8.01 -24.99 -26.99
CA ALA A 10 9.06 -25.03 -25.98
C ALA A 10 8.64 -25.88 -24.76
N SER A 11 7.37 -25.75 -24.34
CA SER A 11 6.85 -26.53 -23.20
C SER A 11 6.74 -28.02 -23.55
N LEU A 12 6.32 -28.37 -24.76
CA LEU A 12 6.27 -29.76 -25.24
C LEU A 12 7.66 -30.41 -25.29
N GLU A 13 8.65 -29.69 -25.81
CA GLU A 13 10.05 -30.15 -25.82
C GLU A 13 10.56 -30.36 -24.39
N ALA A 14 10.35 -29.39 -23.50
CA ALA A 14 10.77 -29.47 -22.11
C ALA A 14 10.12 -30.65 -21.36
N VAL A 15 8.82 -30.92 -21.59
CA VAL A 15 8.14 -32.11 -21.05
C VAL A 15 8.80 -33.38 -21.56
N SER A 16 9.02 -33.50 -22.87
CA SER A 16 9.62 -34.70 -23.48
C SER A 16 11.02 -34.97 -22.93
N THR A 17 11.89 -33.96 -22.94
CA THR A 17 13.28 -34.09 -22.49
C THR A 17 13.38 -34.44 -21.01
N ASN A 18 12.63 -33.74 -20.15
CA ASN A 18 12.74 -33.96 -18.71
C ASN A 18 12.01 -35.24 -18.25
N ALA A 19 10.92 -35.63 -18.91
CA ALA A 19 10.29 -36.93 -18.68
C ALA A 19 11.24 -38.08 -19.05
N GLN A 20 11.98 -37.97 -20.15
CA GLN A 20 12.97 -38.99 -20.54
C GLN A 20 14.08 -39.14 -19.50
N LYS A 21 14.60 -38.04 -18.95
CA LYS A 21 15.60 -38.07 -17.86
C LYS A 21 15.05 -38.76 -16.62
N LEU A 22 13.83 -38.41 -16.20
CA LEU A 22 13.18 -39.01 -15.04
C LEU A 22 12.93 -40.52 -15.24
N LEU A 23 12.45 -40.90 -16.43
CA LEU A 23 12.27 -42.31 -16.80
C LEU A 23 13.58 -43.08 -16.83
N ALA A 24 14.67 -42.48 -17.30
CA ALA A 24 16.00 -43.10 -17.30
C ALA A 24 16.48 -43.39 -15.87
N TYR A 25 16.31 -42.43 -14.95
CA TYR A 25 16.60 -42.63 -13.53
C TYR A 25 15.73 -43.73 -12.91
N LEU A 26 14.42 -43.70 -13.16
CA LEU A 26 13.49 -44.72 -12.64
C LEU A 26 13.79 -46.12 -13.17
N LYS A 27 14.25 -46.25 -14.43
CA LYS A 27 14.67 -47.53 -15.02
C LYS A 27 16.00 -48.05 -14.48
N SER A 28 16.88 -47.18 -13.99
CA SER A 28 18.16 -47.59 -13.40
C SER A 28 18.03 -48.01 -11.93
N GLY A 29 16.97 -47.58 -11.24
CA GLY A 29 16.66 -47.96 -9.85
C GLY A 29 16.11 -49.38 -9.69
N LYS A 30 16.78 -50.22 -8.89
CA LYS A 30 16.37 -51.62 -8.61
C LYS A 30 15.04 -51.78 -7.88
N ASN A 31 14.48 -50.70 -7.29
CA ASN A 31 13.28 -50.74 -6.43
C ASN A 31 12.00 -50.17 -7.08
N VAL A 32 12.02 -49.82 -8.38
CA VAL A 32 10.91 -49.09 -9.04
C VAL A 32 9.79 -50.01 -9.57
N GLN A 33 9.96 -51.34 -9.49
CA GLN A 33 9.02 -52.30 -10.07
C GLN A 33 7.64 -52.37 -9.38
N SER A 34 7.45 -51.72 -8.22
CA SER A 34 6.10 -51.49 -7.68
C SER A 34 5.98 -50.08 -7.10
N LEU A 35 5.56 -49.11 -7.92
CA LEU A 35 4.98 -47.83 -7.46
C LEU A 35 3.63 -48.03 -6.71
N ASP A 36 3.29 -49.28 -6.43
CA ASP A 36 2.11 -49.69 -5.69
C ASP A 36 2.32 -49.38 -4.20
N THR A 37 1.64 -48.34 -3.72
CA THR A 37 1.08 -48.00 -2.38
C THR A 37 1.65 -48.50 -1.05
N ALA A 38 2.61 -49.41 -1.02
CA ALA A 38 3.24 -49.99 0.15
C ALA A 38 4.71 -49.53 0.35
N LEU A 39 5.25 -48.66 -0.49
CA LEU A 39 6.65 -48.22 -0.36
C LEU A 39 6.84 -47.30 0.86
N PRO A 40 7.76 -47.61 1.79
CA PRO A 40 8.07 -46.77 2.95
C PRO A 40 8.62 -45.37 2.59
N LYS A 41 9.21 -45.22 1.39
CA LYS A 41 9.81 -43.98 0.86
C LYS A 41 9.49 -43.83 -0.62
N ASP A 42 9.28 -42.61 -1.10
CA ASP A 42 9.10 -42.34 -2.52
C ASP A 42 10.39 -42.66 -3.27
N PRO A 43 10.34 -43.32 -4.45
CA PRO A 43 11.52 -43.54 -5.29
C PRO A 43 12.28 -42.27 -5.66
N LEU A 44 11.64 -41.10 -5.57
CA LEU A 44 12.22 -39.80 -5.85
C LEU A 44 12.76 -39.06 -4.62
N ASP A 45 12.55 -39.57 -3.39
CA ASP A 45 12.95 -38.88 -2.15
C ASP A 45 14.47 -38.68 -2.01
N ASN A 46 15.30 -39.46 -2.72
CA ASN A 46 16.76 -39.40 -2.61
C ASN A 46 17.45 -39.36 -4.00
N CYS A 47 16.79 -38.77 -4.99
CA CYS A 47 17.40 -38.63 -6.30
C CYS A 47 18.52 -37.57 -6.30
N ASP A 48 19.46 -37.69 -7.23
CA ASP A 48 20.53 -36.71 -7.38
C ASP A 48 19.99 -35.32 -7.82
N ALA A 49 20.79 -34.28 -7.64
CA ALA A 49 20.40 -32.91 -7.95
C ALA A 49 19.95 -32.70 -9.42
N GLN A 50 20.53 -33.44 -10.38
CA GLN A 50 20.14 -33.32 -11.79
C GLN A 50 18.77 -33.94 -12.02
N THR A 51 18.49 -35.09 -11.40
CA THR A 51 17.19 -35.75 -11.45
C THR A 51 16.11 -34.89 -10.77
N GLN A 52 16.42 -34.27 -9.62
CA GLN A 52 15.50 -33.37 -8.94
C GLN A 52 15.20 -32.12 -9.77
N ALA A 53 16.20 -31.53 -10.42
CA ALA A 53 16.02 -30.41 -11.33
C ALA A 53 15.14 -30.79 -12.54
N ALA A 54 15.39 -31.96 -13.15
CA ALA A 54 14.57 -32.46 -14.25
C ALA A 54 13.11 -32.69 -13.82
N ARG A 55 12.88 -33.21 -12.61
CA ARG A 55 11.53 -33.36 -12.04
C ARG A 55 10.82 -32.01 -11.89
N GLY A 56 11.51 -31.00 -11.38
CA GLY A 56 10.97 -29.64 -11.23
C GLY A 56 10.60 -29.03 -12.59
N GLN A 57 11.52 -29.07 -13.55
CA GLN A 57 11.30 -28.55 -14.91
C GLN A 57 10.18 -29.29 -15.65
N LEU A 58 10.04 -30.59 -15.44
CA LEU A 58 8.92 -31.38 -15.98
C LEU A 58 7.58 -30.89 -15.43
N ALA A 59 7.48 -30.67 -14.12
CA ALA A 59 6.25 -30.19 -13.48
C ALA A 59 5.88 -28.78 -13.95
N GLU A 60 6.87 -27.90 -14.09
CA GLU A 60 6.69 -26.54 -14.61
C GLU A 60 6.19 -26.55 -16.05
N ALA A 61 6.87 -27.29 -16.95
CA ALA A 61 6.48 -27.37 -18.35
C ALA A 61 5.07 -27.97 -18.53
N ALA A 62 4.71 -29.00 -17.73
CA ALA A 62 3.36 -29.56 -17.73
C ALA A 62 2.31 -28.56 -17.26
N THR A 63 2.63 -27.76 -16.23
CA THR A 63 1.75 -26.67 -15.75
C THR A 63 1.56 -25.62 -16.82
N ARG A 64 2.63 -25.24 -17.52
CA ARG A 64 2.55 -24.27 -18.62
C ARG A 64 1.69 -24.76 -19.78
N ILE A 65 1.78 -26.04 -20.15
CA ILE A 65 0.88 -26.63 -21.16
C ILE A 65 -0.57 -26.56 -20.70
N LEU A 66 -0.85 -26.84 -19.43
CA LEU A 66 -2.21 -26.73 -18.89
C LEU A 66 -2.73 -25.29 -18.96
N GLU A 67 -1.92 -24.29 -18.58
CA GLU A 67 -2.28 -22.88 -18.68
C GLU A 67 -2.56 -22.45 -20.13
N LEU A 68 -1.71 -22.85 -21.08
CA LEU A 68 -1.85 -22.50 -22.49
C LEU A 68 -3.04 -23.20 -23.15
N SER A 69 -3.42 -24.39 -22.66
CA SER A 69 -4.52 -25.18 -23.22
C SER A 69 -5.89 -24.84 -22.62
N THR A 70 -5.92 -24.26 -21.42
CA THR A 70 -7.15 -23.86 -20.72
C THR A 70 -7.75 -22.63 -21.36
N ARG A 71 -9.03 -22.68 -21.74
CA ARG A 71 -9.70 -21.50 -22.32
C ARG A 71 -10.07 -20.51 -21.21
N PRO A 72 -10.09 -19.19 -21.48
CA PRO A 72 -10.48 -18.20 -20.48
C PRO A 72 -11.86 -18.46 -19.85
N GLN A 73 -12.79 -19.05 -20.59
CA GLN A 73 -14.13 -19.38 -20.08
C GLN A 73 -14.13 -20.56 -19.08
N GLU A 74 -13.12 -21.44 -19.13
CA GLU A 74 -13.00 -22.64 -18.28
C GLU A 74 -12.34 -22.32 -16.93
N TYR A 75 -11.81 -21.11 -16.75
CA TYR A 75 -11.09 -20.70 -15.54
C TYR A 75 -11.90 -20.95 -14.24
N LEU A 76 -13.18 -20.58 -14.24
CA LEU A 76 -14.03 -20.77 -13.06
C LEU A 76 -14.30 -22.26 -12.77
N GLU A 77 -14.38 -23.11 -13.79
CA GLU A 77 -14.56 -24.55 -13.61
C GLU A 77 -13.32 -25.19 -12.99
N HIS A 78 -12.12 -24.77 -13.42
CA HIS A 78 -10.87 -25.20 -12.79
C HIS A 78 -10.74 -24.72 -11.34
N LEU A 79 -11.13 -23.47 -11.06
CA LEU A 79 -11.15 -22.94 -9.70
C LEU A 79 -12.14 -23.71 -8.80
N GLN A 80 -13.28 -24.13 -9.35
CA GLN A 80 -14.26 -24.95 -8.62
C GLN A 80 -13.69 -26.28 -8.14
N ASN A 81 -12.90 -26.94 -8.98
CA ASN A 81 -12.21 -28.17 -8.60
C ASN A 81 -11.25 -27.94 -7.42
N GLY A 82 -10.56 -26.81 -7.40
CA GLY A 82 -9.61 -26.44 -6.34
C GLY A 82 -10.26 -26.33 -4.97
N TYR A 83 -11.29 -25.49 -4.81
CA TYR A 83 -11.92 -25.35 -3.49
C TYR A 83 -12.66 -26.63 -3.07
N GLN A 84 -13.26 -27.36 -4.01
CA GLN A 84 -13.96 -28.60 -3.69
C GLN A 84 -12.98 -29.67 -3.20
N ASN A 85 -11.79 -29.76 -3.79
CA ASN A 85 -10.74 -30.65 -3.31
C ASN A 85 -10.36 -30.34 -1.86
N LEU A 86 -10.14 -29.06 -1.51
CA LEU A 86 -9.86 -28.66 -0.13
C LEU A 86 -10.95 -29.09 0.86
N THR A 87 -12.23 -28.96 0.47
CA THR A 87 -13.35 -29.41 1.33
C THR A 87 -13.39 -30.93 1.50
N CYS A 88 -13.04 -31.70 0.47
CA CYS A 88 -12.96 -33.16 0.56
C CYS A 88 -11.81 -33.59 1.47
N ILE A 89 -10.63 -32.97 1.36
CA ILE A 89 -9.49 -33.24 2.24
C ILE A 89 -9.86 -32.92 3.69
N ARG A 90 -10.49 -31.77 3.95
CA ARG A 90 -10.99 -31.42 5.29
C ARG A 90 -11.89 -32.51 5.85
N TRP A 91 -12.89 -32.96 5.09
CA TRP A 91 -13.84 -33.98 5.55
C TRP A 91 -13.15 -35.32 5.86
N LEU A 92 -12.22 -35.75 5.01
CA LEU A 92 -11.48 -37.01 5.20
C LEU A 92 -10.58 -36.98 6.43
N VAL A 93 -9.94 -35.83 6.70
CA VAL A 93 -8.99 -35.67 7.79
C VAL A 93 -9.71 -35.44 9.13
N GLU A 94 -10.73 -34.59 9.18
CA GLU A 94 -11.48 -34.28 10.41
C GLU A 94 -12.26 -35.47 10.95
N LEU A 95 -12.73 -36.35 10.07
CA LEU A 95 -13.45 -37.57 10.45
C LEU A 95 -12.55 -38.80 10.53
N ASN A 96 -11.22 -38.61 10.50
CA ASN A 96 -10.21 -39.67 10.60
C ASN A 96 -10.46 -40.83 9.63
N ILE A 97 -10.97 -40.54 8.43
CA ILE A 97 -11.32 -41.56 7.43
C ILE A 97 -10.07 -42.32 6.98
N LEU A 98 -8.94 -41.61 6.88
CA LEU A 98 -7.67 -42.16 6.43
C LEU A 98 -7.17 -43.28 7.34
N ASP A 99 -7.40 -43.19 8.65
CA ASP A 99 -6.97 -44.19 9.64
C ASP A 99 -7.72 -45.52 9.50
N HIS A 100 -8.91 -45.48 8.88
CA HIS A 100 -9.75 -46.65 8.66
C HIS A 100 -9.53 -47.31 7.29
N VAL A 101 -8.79 -46.66 6.39
CA VAL A 101 -8.35 -47.24 5.13
C VAL A 101 -7.10 -48.10 5.41
N PRO A 102 -7.06 -49.36 4.94
CA PRO A 102 -5.91 -50.22 5.21
C PRO A 102 -4.65 -49.69 4.51
N HIS A 103 -3.51 -49.71 5.21
CA HIS A 103 -2.20 -49.27 4.67
C HIS A 103 -1.83 -49.98 3.36
N SER A 104 -2.27 -51.23 3.18
CA SER A 104 -2.15 -51.97 1.93
C SER A 104 -3.49 -52.58 1.51
N GLY A 105 -3.76 -52.64 0.21
CA GLY A 105 -5.02 -53.15 -0.33
C GLY A 105 -6.14 -52.12 -0.38
N THR A 106 -7.39 -52.59 -0.22
CA THR A 106 -8.62 -51.79 -0.34
C THR A 106 -9.65 -52.19 0.71
N ILE A 107 -10.63 -51.31 0.96
CA ILE A 107 -11.79 -51.54 1.83
C ILE A 107 -13.08 -51.14 1.10
N SER A 108 -14.18 -51.87 1.33
CA SER A 108 -15.47 -51.50 0.75
C SER A 108 -15.99 -50.17 1.35
N TYR A 109 -16.69 -49.37 0.55
CA TYR A 109 -17.30 -48.13 1.07
C TYR A 109 -18.29 -48.39 2.23
N SER A 110 -18.97 -49.54 2.22
CA SER A 110 -19.91 -49.92 3.28
C SER A 110 -19.20 -50.18 4.61
N ASP A 111 -18.10 -50.93 4.57
CA ASP A 111 -17.32 -51.26 5.77
C ASP A 111 -16.59 -50.03 6.29
N LEU A 112 -16.02 -49.21 5.39
CA LEU A 112 -15.36 -47.97 5.77
C LEU A 112 -16.33 -46.98 6.39
N ALA A 113 -17.52 -46.81 5.80
CA ALA A 113 -18.57 -45.96 6.37
C ALA A 113 -19.02 -46.44 7.76
N SER A 114 -19.14 -47.75 7.95
CA SER A 114 -19.50 -48.35 9.23
C SER A 114 -18.40 -48.14 10.27
N LYS A 115 -17.13 -48.33 9.92
CA LYS A 115 -15.98 -48.11 10.82
C LYS A 115 -15.84 -46.65 11.23
N ALA A 116 -15.96 -45.73 10.28
CA ALA A 116 -15.83 -44.30 10.51
C ALA A 116 -17.12 -43.65 11.07
N SER A 117 -18.22 -44.39 11.17
CA SER A 117 -19.54 -43.89 11.61
C SER A 117 -20.05 -42.70 10.76
N VAL A 118 -19.96 -42.81 9.43
CA VAL A 118 -20.35 -41.76 8.47
C VAL A 118 -21.35 -42.26 7.41
N PRO A 119 -22.14 -41.38 6.76
CA PRO A 119 -23.08 -41.81 5.74
C PRO A 119 -22.38 -42.41 4.49
N PRO A 120 -22.72 -43.63 4.06
CA PRO A 120 -21.98 -44.33 3.00
C PRO A 120 -22.07 -43.65 1.63
N MET A 121 -23.19 -43.00 1.32
CA MET A 121 -23.33 -42.23 0.09
C MET A 121 -22.44 -41.00 0.06
N GLN A 122 -22.33 -40.27 1.18
CA GLN A 122 -21.48 -39.09 1.28
C GLN A 122 -20.01 -39.46 1.19
N LEU A 123 -19.58 -40.47 1.97
CA LEU A 123 -18.22 -41.01 1.93
C LEU A 123 -17.81 -41.36 0.50
N ARG A 124 -18.66 -42.10 -0.23
CA ARG A 124 -18.37 -42.50 -1.61
C ARG A 124 -18.19 -41.30 -2.54
N SER A 125 -19.07 -40.30 -2.48
CA SER A 125 -18.96 -39.11 -3.32
C SER A 125 -17.69 -38.30 -3.01
N ILE A 126 -17.36 -38.15 -1.73
CA ILE A 126 -16.17 -37.42 -1.27
C ILE A 126 -14.89 -38.15 -1.68
N CYS A 127 -14.81 -39.46 -1.44
CA CYS A 127 -13.67 -40.27 -1.89
C CYS A 127 -13.49 -40.19 -3.40
N ARG A 128 -14.57 -40.27 -4.20
CA ARG A 128 -14.47 -40.18 -5.66
C ARG A 128 -13.98 -38.82 -6.15
N MET A 129 -14.41 -37.73 -5.52
CA MET A 129 -13.84 -36.41 -5.83
C MET A 129 -12.36 -36.32 -5.46
N ALA A 130 -11.95 -36.89 -4.31
CA ALA A 130 -10.55 -36.95 -3.91
C ALA A 130 -9.70 -37.86 -4.84
N ILE A 131 -10.30 -38.94 -5.38
CA ILE A 131 -9.68 -39.82 -6.38
C ILE A 131 -9.41 -39.06 -7.68
N CYS A 132 -10.34 -38.21 -8.15
CA CYS A 132 -10.13 -37.38 -9.34
C CYS A 132 -8.92 -36.43 -9.23
N ASN A 133 -8.49 -36.11 -8.01
CA ASN A 133 -7.31 -35.29 -7.72
C ASN A 133 -6.09 -36.13 -7.31
N GLY A 134 -6.15 -37.46 -7.44
CA GLY A 134 -5.06 -38.39 -7.13
C GLY A 134 -4.81 -38.67 -5.64
N PHE A 135 -5.65 -38.16 -4.74
CA PHE A 135 -5.44 -38.29 -3.29
C PHE A 135 -5.76 -39.70 -2.77
N LEU A 136 -6.77 -40.36 -3.32
CA LEU A 136 -7.14 -41.76 -3.02
C LEU A 136 -7.20 -42.57 -4.33
N ARG A 137 -7.48 -43.87 -4.25
CA ARG A 137 -7.75 -44.72 -5.44
C ARG A 137 -8.93 -45.67 -5.23
N GLU A 138 -9.59 -46.04 -6.32
CA GLU A 138 -10.64 -47.07 -6.37
C GLU A 138 -10.28 -48.11 -7.45
N PRO A 139 -9.33 -49.03 -7.19
CA PRO A 139 -8.85 -50.00 -8.17
C PRO A 139 -9.87 -51.11 -8.46
N GLN A 140 -10.83 -51.32 -7.54
CA GLN A 140 -11.97 -52.22 -7.72
C GLN A 140 -13.25 -51.44 -7.43
N LEU A 141 -14.31 -51.72 -8.20
CA LEU A 141 -15.58 -51.02 -8.07
C LEU A 141 -16.10 -51.08 -6.62
N ASN A 142 -16.42 -49.92 -6.05
CA ASN A 142 -16.88 -49.72 -4.68
C ASN A 142 -15.86 -50.10 -3.59
N GLN A 143 -14.58 -50.22 -3.93
CA GLN A 143 -13.51 -50.42 -2.95
C GLN A 143 -12.43 -49.35 -3.03
N VAL A 144 -12.24 -48.62 -1.94
CA VAL A 144 -11.28 -47.52 -1.84
C VAL A 144 -9.98 -48.00 -1.17
N GLY A 145 -8.85 -47.45 -1.59
CA GLY A 145 -7.56 -47.65 -0.95
C GLY A 145 -6.73 -46.36 -0.98
N HIS A 146 -5.64 -46.34 -0.22
CA HIS A 146 -4.69 -45.24 -0.27
C HIS A 146 -4.05 -45.11 -1.66
N SER A 147 -3.78 -43.88 -2.08
CA SER A 147 -2.82 -43.57 -3.15
C SER A 147 -1.44 -43.31 -2.53
N ARG A 148 -0.42 -43.01 -3.35
CA ARG A 148 0.88 -42.56 -2.85
C ARG A 148 0.76 -41.31 -1.95
N ILE A 149 -0.18 -40.41 -2.26
CA ILE A 149 -0.37 -39.15 -1.53
C ILE A 149 -1.05 -39.41 -0.18
N SER A 150 -2.20 -40.08 -0.16
CA SER A 150 -2.87 -40.35 1.13
C SER A 150 -2.11 -41.34 2.02
N ALA A 151 -1.31 -42.24 1.44
CA ALA A 151 -0.41 -43.10 2.22
C ALA A 151 0.66 -42.30 2.96
N LEU A 152 1.16 -41.19 2.38
CA LEU A 152 2.09 -40.28 3.07
C LEU A 152 1.42 -39.66 4.30
N PHE A 153 0.15 -39.24 4.18
CA PHE A 153 -0.59 -38.62 5.27
C PHE A 153 -0.90 -39.64 6.36
N ALA A 154 -1.20 -40.89 6.00
CA ALA A 154 -1.48 -41.97 6.95
C ALA A 154 -0.23 -42.49 7.69
N ARG A 155 0.98 -42.28 7.14
CA ARG A 155 2.24 -42.78 7.73
C ARG A 155 3.04 -41.71 8.49
N ASP A 156 2.86 -40.45 8.12
CA ASP A 156 3.62 -39.32 8.67
C ASP A 156 2.66 -38.27 9.23
N GLU A 157 2.50 -38.30 10.56
CA GLU A 157 1.63 -37.41 11.31
C GLU A 157 1.96 -35.92 11.06
N SER A 158 3.19 -35.58 10.66
CA SER A 158 3.56 -34.18 10.37
C SER A 158 2.83 -33.61 9.15
N TYR A 159 2.62 -34.43 8.11
CA TYR A 159 1.85 -34.03 6.94
C TYR A 159 0.35 -33.97 7.24
N LEU A 160 -0.14 -34.90 8.07
CA LEU A 160 -1.52 -34.85 8.53
C LEU A 160 -1.79 -33.62 9.41
N ALA A 161 -0.87 -33.28 10.30
CA ALA A 161 -0.91 -32.06 11.10
C ALA A 161 -0.89 -30.80 10.23
N TRP A 162 -0.07 -30.76 9.17
CA TRP A 162 -0.10 -29.66 8.22
C TRP A 162 -1.44 -29.56 7.49
N ALA A 163 -2.00 -30.68 7.04
CA ALA A 163 -3.31 -30.71 6.41
C ALA A 163 -4.41 -30.18 7.34
N ARG A 164 -4.44 -30.64 8.60
CA ARG A 164 -5.34 -30.14 9.66
C ARG A 164 -5.17 -28.65 9.88
N TRP A 165 -3.93 -28.16 9.97
CA TRP A 165 -3.66 -26.74 10.14
C TRP A 165 -4.21 -25.91 8.97
N MET A 166 -3.93 -26.35 7.74
CA MET A 166 -4.35 -25.68 6.53
C MET A 166 -5.88 -25.58 6.44
N VAL A 167 -6.61 -26.68 6.65
CA VAL A 167 -8.07 -26.72 6.46
C VAL A 167 -8.86 -26.08 7.61
N ASN A 168 -8.28 -26.02 8.81
CA ASN A 168 -8.97 -25.47 9.99
C ASN A 168 -8.56 -24.03 10.32
N TYR A 169 -7.38 -23.56 9.91
CA TYR A 169 -6.89 -22.23 10.28
C TYR A 169 -6.51 -21.38 9.05
N SER A 170 -5.63 -21.88 8.17
CA SER A 170 -5.16 -21.09 7.03
C SER A 170 -6.27 -20.78 6.02
N VAL A 171 -7.02 -21.79 5.57
CA VAL A 171 -8.10 -21.59 4.58
C VAL A 171 -9.21 -20.68 5.10
N PRO A 172 -9.75 -20.86 6.33
CA PRO A 172 -10.73 -19.93 6.86
C PRO A 172 -10.22 -18.49 7.00
N SER A 173 -8.95 -18.31 7.36
CA SER A 173 -8.31 -16.98 7.44
C SER A 173 -8.22 -16.35 6.05
N ALA A 174 -7.64 -17.06 5.07
CA ALA A 174 -7.54 -16.60 3.68
C ALA A 174 -8.92 -16.25 3.07
N TYR A 175 -9.93 -17.07 3.34
CA TYR A 175 -11.29 -16.83 2.87
C TYR A 175 -11.89 -15.53 3.43
N LYS A 176 -11.47 -15.13 4.63
CA LYS A 176 -11.87 -13.89 5.29
C LYS A 176 -11.02 -12.68 4.95
N LEU A 177 -9.97 -12.81 4.11
CA LEU A 177 -9.11 -11.69 3.75
C LEU A 177 -9.91 -10.54 3.13
N SER A 178 -10.79 -10.82 2.17
CA SER A 178 -11.62 -9.77 1.55
C SER A 178 -12.59 -9.10 2.54
N ASP A 179 -13.11 -9.84 3.52
CA ASP A 179 -13.96 -9.31 4.58
C ASP A 179 -13.15 -8.45 5.57
N ALA A 180 -11.93 -8.88 5.91
CA ALA A 180 -11.01 -8.14 6.75
C ALA A 180 -10.56 -6.83 6.08
N THR A 181 -10.18 -6.88 4.80
CA THR A 181 -9.87 -5.68 4.00
C THR A 181 -11.08 -4.74 3.91
N ARG A 182 -12.30 -5.27 3.77
CA ARG A 182 -13.52 -4.44 3.78
C ARG A 182 -13.79 -3.81 5.15
N SER A 183 -13.45 -4.51 6.22
CA SER A 183 -13.72 -4.08 7.61
C SER A 183 -12.69 -3.08 8.13
N TRP A 184 -11.41 -3.27 7.79
CA TRP A 184 -10.28 -2.55 8.39
C TRP A 184 -9.28 -1.97 7.40
N GLY A 185 -9.22 -2.45 6.15
CA GLY A 185 -8.36 -1.87 5.13
C GLY A 185 -6.88 -2.15 5.30
N GLU A 186 -6.06 -1.15 4.96
CA GLU A 186 -4.66 -1.11 5.39
C GLU A 186 -4.61 -0.83 6.90
N THR A 187 -4.23 -1.85 7.66
CA THR A 187 -4.07 -1.80 9.10
C THR A 187 -2.83 -2.60 9.49
N VAL A 188 -2.21 -2.23 10.60
CA VAL A 188 -1.11 -2.98 11.25
C VAL A 188 -1.53 -3.53 12.61
N ALA A 189 -2.81 -3.38 12.97
CA ALA A 189 -3.33 -3.87 14.23
C ALA A 189 -3.35 -5.40 14.24
N LYS A 190 -2.82 -5.99 15.31
CA LYS A 190 -2.59 -7.45 15.42
C LYS A 190 -3.88 -8.24 15.70
N ASP A 191 -4.95 -7.56 16.08
CA ASP A 191 -6.29 -8.10 16.39
C ASP A 191 -7.35 -7.76 15.31
N GLN A 192 -6.93 -7.15 14.21
CA GLN A 192 -7.78 -6.77 13.07
C GLN A 192 -7.30 -7.48 11.80
N THR A 193 -7.25 -8.81 11.87
CA THR A 193 -6.67 -9.65 10.80
C THR A 193 -7.73 -10.55 10.16
N ALA A 194 -7.42 -11.12 9.00
CA ALA A 194 -8.28 -12.13 8.38
C ALA A 194 -8.42 -13.36 9.28
N PHE A 195 -7.38 -13.71 10.02
CA PHE A 195 -7.41 -14.73 11.07
C PHE A 195 -8.45 -14.42 12.15
N ASN A 196 -8.53 -13.18 12.64
CA ASN A 196 -9.50 -12.77 13.66
C ASN A 196 -10.96 -13.00 13.20
N LEU A 197 -11.27 -12.67 11.94
CA LEU A 197 -12.60 -12.96 11.37
C LEU A 197 -12.81 -14.44 11.07
N GLY A 198 -11.76 -15.14 10.61
CA GLY A 198 -11.81 -16.56 10.27
C GLY A 198 -12.13 -17.42 11.48
N MET A 199 -11.51 -17.10 12.62
CA MET A 199 -11.64 -17.84 13.87
C MET A 199 -12.71 -17.28 14.81
N ASP A 200 -13.31 -16.12 14.49
CA ASP A 200 -14.22 -15.37 15.37
C ASP A 200 -13.59 -15.04 16.74
N VAL A 201 -12.37 -14.47 16.70
CA VAL A 201 -11.58 -14.12 17.90
C VAL A 201 -11.13 -12.67 17.86
N LYS A 202 -11.06 -12.03 19.03
CA LYS A 202 -10.76 -10.59 19.17
C LYS A 202 -9.38 -10.28 19.72
N VAL A 203 -8.53 -11.29 19.89
CA VAL A 203 -7.17 -11.14 20.41
C VAL A 203 -6.17 -11.48 19.32
N PRO A 204 -4.94 -10.94 19.36
CA PRO A 204 -3.90 -11.28 18.40
C PRO A 204 -3.61 -12.78 18.32
N PHE A 205 -3.07 -13.23 17.18
CA PHE A 205 -2.79 -14.65 16.91
C PHE A 205 -2.06 -15.36 18.06
N PHE A 206 -0.92 -14.81 18.52
CA PHE A 206 -0.13 -15.43 19.58
C PHE A 206 -0.83 -15.39 20.95
N ASP A 207 -1.65 -14.37 21.21
CA ASP A 207 -2.45 -14.32 22.43
C ASP A 207 -3.56 -15.38 22.41
N HIS A 208 -4.21 -15.58 21.25
CA HIS A 208 -5.18 -16.65 21.08
C HIS A 208 -4.52 -18.03 21.21
N LEU A 209 -3.35 -18.22 20.58
CA LEU A 209 -2.56 -19.44 20.68
C LEU A 209 -2.21 -19.78 22.14
N ARG A 210 -1.88 -18.77 22.94
CA ARG A 210 -1.60 -18.92 24.37
C ARG A 210 -2.86 -19.33 25.16
N GLN A 211 -4.01 -18.82 24.78
CA GLN A 211 -5.30 -19.07 25.44
C GLN A 211 -5.95 -20.40 25.04
N THR A 212 -5.55 -20.99 23.90
CA THR A 212 -6.18 -22.18 23.31
C THR A 212 -5.19 -23.36 23.22
N PRO A 213 -5.15 -24.27 24.21
CA PRO A 213 -4.19 -25.39 24.24
C PRO A 213 -4.25 -26.28 22.99
N GLU A 214 -5.44 -26.57 22.48
CA GLU A 214 -5.64 -27.41 21.29
C GLU A 214 -5.00 -26.79 20.04
N MET A 215 -5.18 -25.48 19.84
CA MET A 215 -4.55 -24.75 18.75
C MET A 215 -3.03 -24.67 18.93
N LYS A 216 -2.55 -24.51 20.18
CA LYS A 216 -1.12 -24.52 20.49
C LYS A 216 -0.45 -25.83 20.05
N ASP A 217 -1.06 -26.96 20.38
CA ASP A 217 -0.53 -28.28 20.02
C ASP A 217 -0.59 -28.50 18.50
N ALA A 218 -1.68 -28.08 17.85
CA ALA A 218 -1.82 -28.14 16.39
C ALA A 218 -0.78 -27.28 15.67
N PHE A 219 -0.57 -26.05 16.13
CA PHE A 219 0.45 -25.15 15.58
C PHE A 219 1.86 -25.71 15.78
N ALA A 220 2.17 -26.23 16.97
CA ALA A 220 3.47 -26.86 17.23
C ALA A 220 3.70 -28.09 16.33
N ALA A 221 2.67 -28.89 16.07
CA ALA A 221 2.74 -30.01 15.13
C ALA A 221 2.96 -29.55 13.69
N TYR A 222 2.27 -28.50 13.24
CA TYR A 222 2.50 -27.88 11.94
C TYR A 222 3.93 -27.31 11.81
N MET A 223 4.41 -26.57 12.81
CA MET A 223 5.75 -25.97 12.81
C MET A 223 6.87 -27.01 12.78
N ARG A 224 6.66 -28.21 13.35
CA ARG A 224 7.59 -29.34 13.17
C ARG A 224 7.74 -29.70 11.69
N ASN A 225 6.64 -29.82 10.94
CA ASN A 225 6.70 -30.08 9.51
C ASN A 225 7.43 -28.95 8.75
N VAL A 226 7.10 -27.69 9.06
CA VAL A 226 7.78 -26.52 8.46
C VAL A 226 9.29 -26.60 8.69
N THR A 227 9.76 -26.93 9.90
CA THR A 227 11.21 -26.98 10.17
C THR A 227 11.92 -28.25 9.67
N SER A 228 11.19 -29.34 9.42
CA SER A 228 11.76 -30.62 8.95
C SER A 228 11.67 -30.83 7.44
N ASN A 229 10.87 -30.03 6.72
CA ASN A 229 10.73 -30.11 5.27
C ASN A 229 12.01 -29.64 4.56
N GLU A 230 12.36 -30.24 3.42
CA GLU A 230 13.57 -29.96 2.65
C GLU A 230 13.69 -28.47 2.29
N THR A 231 12.59 -27.81 1.94
CA THR A 231 12.59 -26.41 1.49
C THR A 231 12.82 -25.38 2.60
N TRP A 232 12.44 -25.73 3.83
CA TRP A 232 12.49 -24.85 5.00
C TRP A 232 13.51 -25.33 6.04
N GLY A 233 14.22 -26.42 5.73
CA GLY A 233 15.01 -27.19 6.67
C GLY A 233 16.09 -26.38 7.37
N LEU A 234 16.36 -26.73 8.63
CA LEU A 234 17.41 -26.10 9.44
C LEU A 234 18.81 -26.24 8.83
N GLN A 235 19.03 -27.23 7.96
CA GLN A 235 20.30 -27.42 7.26
C GLN A 235 20.70 -26.17 6.45
N HIS A 236 19.73 -25.44 5.88
CA HIS A 236 19.98 -24.19 5.16
C HIS A 236 20.50 -23.08 6.09
N ALA A 237 20.07 -23.04 7.36
CA ALA A 237 20.64 -22.12 8.34
C ALA A 237 22.08 -22.50 8.70
N VAL A 238 22.37 -23.80 8.77
CA VAL A 238 23.72 -24.30 9.10
C VAL A 238 24.71 -24.08 7.96
N SER A 239 24.32 -24.29 6.71
CA SER A 239 25.22 -24.08 5.57
C SER A 239 25.15 -22.68 4.95
N GLY A 240 24.13 -21.90 5.30
CA GLY A 240 23.83 -20.61 4.67
C GLY A 240 24.69 -19.44 5.13
N PHE A 241 25.39 -19.59 6.26
CA PHE A 241 26.30 -18.59 6.81
C PHE A 241 27.63 -19.27 7.18
N ASP A 242 28.74 -18.56 7.04
CA ASP A 242 30.07 -19.10 7.36
C ASP A 242 30.34 -19.08 8.87
N TRP A 243 29.62 -19.91 9.60
CA TRP A 243 29.77 -20.09 11.06
C TRP A 243 31.17 -20.55 11.46
N ALA A 244 31.90 -21.21 10.55
CA ALA A 244 33.25 -21.70 10.80
C ALA A 244 34.28 -20.56 10.88
N SER A 245 34.04 -19.44 10.18
CA SER A 245 34.92 -18.26 10.21
C SER A 245 34.91 -17.49 11.54
N LEU A 246 33.87 -17.66 12.36
CA LEU A 246 33.74 -16.98 13.65
C LEU A 246 34.83 -17.45 14.63
N PRO A 247 35.36 -16.55 15.49
CA PRO A 247 36.43 -16.89 16.41
C PRO A 247 36.00 -17.97 17.43
N PRO A 248 36.93 -18.77 17.96
CA PRO A 248 36.63 -19.71 19.04
C PRO A 248 36.01 -19.03 20.25
N GLY A 249 34.89 -19.56 20.74
CA GLY A 249 34.11 -18.97 21.81
C GLY A 249 33.15 -17.88 21.39
N ALA A 250 33.00 -17.60 20.08
CA ALA A 250 32.02 -16.63 19.58
C ALA A 250 30.60 -16.93 20.09
N LYS A 251 29.90 -15.86 20.44
CA LYS A 251 28.57 -15.91 21.04
C LYS A 251 27.51 -15.53 20.01
N VAL A 252 26.56 -16.43 19.81
CA VAL A 252 25.39 -16.25 18.94
C VAL A 252 24.16 -16.04 19.83
N VAL A 253 23.44 -14.94 19.62
CA VAL A 253 22.15 -14.69 20.26
C VAL A 253 21.07 -15.04 19.24
N ASP A 254 20.30 -16.09 19.52
CA ASP A 254 19.18 -16.56 18.70
C ASP A 254 17.90 -15.85 19.19
N VAL A 255 17.56 -14.75 18.51
CA VAL A 255 16.48 -13.82 18.91
C VAL A 255 15.14 -14.35 18.40
N GLY A 256 14.21 -14.64 19.33
CA GLY A 256 12.98 -15.35 18.99
C GLY A 256 13.21 -16.82 18.64
N GLY A 257 14.26 -17.43 19.20
CA GLY A 257 14.72 -18.76 18.82
C GLY A 257 13.81 -19.92 19.27
N SER A 258 12.70 -19.63 19.97
CA SER A 258 11.72 -20.61 20.41
C SER A 258 12.35 -21.76 21.21
N LEU A 259 12.17 -23.01 20.77
CA LEU A 259 12.77 -24.20 21.41
C LEU A 259 14.29 -24.33 21.16
N GLY A 260 14.89 -23.46 20.33
CA GLY A 260 16.33 -23.44 20.05
C GLY A 260 16.78 -24.43 18.97
N HIS A 261 15.88 -24.95 18.14
CA HIS A 261 16.24 -25.95 17.12
C HIS A 261 17.32 -25.47 16.14
N GLY A 262 17.30 -24.19 15.74
CA GLY A 262 18.32 -23.57 14.90
C GLY A 262 19.68 -23.57 15.59
N SER A 263 19.74 -23.01 16.80
CA SER A 263 20.94 -23.05 17.65
C SER A 263 21.49 -24.47 17.85
N ILE A 264 20.63 -25.46 18.12
CA ILE A 264 21.05 -26.88 18.27
C ILE A 264 21.68 -27.40 16.98
N ALA A 265 21.06 -27.14 15.83
CA ALA A 265 21.55 -27.61 14.53
C ALA A 265 22.92 -27.02 14.18
N ILE A 266 23.10 -25.71 14.42
CA ILE A 266 24.38 -25.02 14.19
C ILE A 266 25.42 -25.51 15.19
N ALA A 267 25.07 -25.61 16.47
CA ALA A 267 25.97 -26.05 17.53
C ALA A 267 26.54 -27.46 17.27
N LYS A 268 25.75 -28.38 16.70
CA LYS A 268 26.22 -29.74 16.35
C LYS A 268 27.35 -29.74 15.32
N GLN A 269 27.36 -28.80 14.38
CA GLN A 269 28.37 -28.72 13.32
C GLN A 269 29.51 -27.75 13.63
N HIS A 270 29.28 -26.81 14.57
CA HIS A 270 30.25 -25.77 14.95
C HIS A 270 30.50 -25.82 16.47
N PRO A 271 31.39 -26.72 16.95
CA PRO A 271 31.63 -26.94 18.38
C PRO A 271 32.25 -25.74 19.10
N HIS A 272 32.87 -24.81 18.36
CA HIS A 272 33.55 -23.63 18.89
C HIS A 272 32.61 -22.48 19.25
N LEU A 273 31.31 -22.57 18.92
CA LEU A 273 30.32 -21.53 19.17
C LEU A 273 29.53 -21.76 20.47
N SER A 274 29.08 -20.66 21.07
CA SER A 274 28.15 -20.65 22.21
C SER A 274 26.88 -19.88 21.86
N PHE A 275 25.74 -20.26 22.46
CA PHE A 275 24.43 -19.75 22.07
C PHE A 275 23.63 -19.24 23.28
N ILE A 276 22.92 -18.13 23.07
CA ILE A 276 21.86 -17.66 23.97
C ILE A 276 20.57 -17.62 23.16
N VAL A 277 19.64 -18.51 23.46
CA VAL A 277 18.30 -18.55 22.86
C VAL A 277 17.37 -17.65 23.65
N GLN A 278 16.81 -16.65 22.98
CA GLN A 278 15.92 -15.64 23.54
C GLN A 278 14.49 -15.86 23.05
N ASP A 279 13.53 -15.84 23.98
CA ASP A 279 12.09 -15.87 23.68
C ASP A 279 11.29 -15.41 24.91
N LEU A 280 9.96 -15.38 24.80
CA LEU A 280 9.07 -15.04 25.91
C LEU A 280 9.19 -16.06 27.07
N PRO A 281 8.88 -15.65 28.32
CA PRO A 281 9.08 -16.47 29.52
C PRO A 281 8.49 -17.88 29.44
N GLU A 282 7.26 -18.01 28.94
CA GLU A 282 6.56 -19.28 28.80
C GLU A 282 7.21 -20.22 27.78
N THR A 283 7.72 -19.67 26.67
CA THR A 283 8.40 -20.43 25.64
C THR A 283 9.73 -20.96 26.18
N ILE A 284 10.49 -20.09 26.86
CA ILE A 284 11.77 -20.44 27.47
C ILE A 284 11.61 -21.50 28.57
N ALA A 285 10.54 -21.43 29.37
CA ALA A 285 10.24 -22.48 30.34
C ALA A 285 10.04 -23.85 29.67
N GLY A 286 9.29 -23.89 28.56
CA GLY A 286 9.10 -25.10 27.75
C GLY A 286 10.40 -25.60 27.11
N ALA A 287 11.21 -24.69 26.57
CA ALA A 287 12.48 -25.01 25.93
C ALA A 287 13.51 -25.59 26.91
N ARG A 288 13.64 -25.00 28.12
CA ARG A 288 14.50 -25.52 29.20
C ARG A 288 14.10 -26.95 29.58
N LYS A 289 12.80 -27.21 29.73
CA LYS A 289 12.29 -28.55 30.03
C LYS A 289 12.61 -29.54 28.92
N GLY A 290 12.31 -29.19 27.66
CA GLY A 290 12.61 -30.02 26.49
C GLY A 290 14.09 -30.34 26.36
N MET A 291 14.97 -29.35 26.53
CA MET A 291 16.43 -29.54 26.48
C MET A 291 16.94 -30.49 27.58
N ALA A 292 16.40 -30.39 28.79
CA ALA A 292 16.78 -31.27 29.90
C ALA A 292 16.34 -32.73 29.65
N GLU A 293 15.13 -32.93 29.14
CA GLU A 293 14.50 -34.24 28.94
C GLU A 293 14.92 -34.93 27.63
N ASP A 294 15.41 -34.20 26.63
CA ASP A 294 15.78 -34.78 25.34
C ASP A 294 17.12 -35.52 25.40
N GLY A 295 17.05 -36.86 25.47
CA GLY A 295 18.21 -37.75 25.44
C GLY A 295 18.89 -37.90 24.08
N LYS A 296 18.39 -37.27 23.01
CA LYS A 296 18.97 -37.31 21.66
C LYS A 296 19.98 -36.19 21.40
N ILE A 297 20.11 -35.23 22.32
CA ILE A 297 21.05 -34.11 22.21
C ILE A 297 22.24 -34.40 23.13
N ASP A 298 23.45 -34.38 22.58
CA ASP A 298 24.68 -34.62 23.34
C ASP A 298 24.90 -33.55 24.41
N ASP A 299 25.40 -33.95 25.58
CA ASP A 299 25.66 -33.03 26.70
C ASP A 299 26.63 -31.90 26.33
N SER A 300 27.55 -32.14 25.39
CA SER A 300 28.49 -31.15 24.86
C SER A 300 27.81 -30.05 24.02
N VAL A 301 26.63 -30.33 23.45
CA VAL A 301 25.79 -29.34 22.78
C VAL A 301 24.95 -28.62 23.83
N LYS A 302 24.33 -29.37 24.77
CA LYS A 302 23.51 -28.81 25.84
C LYS A 302 24.27 -27.75 26.65
N SER A 303 25.54 -28.03 27.00
CA SER A 303 26.36 -27.13 27.82
C SER A 303 26.68 -25.78 27.14
N ARG A 304 26.46 -25.65 25.83
CA ARG A 304 26.74 -24.44 25.05
C ARG A 304 25.50 -23.62 24.70
N ILE A 305 24.32 -24.11 25.06
CA ILE A 305 23.04 -23.43 24.79
C ILE A 305 22.47 -22.94 26.11
N GLN A 306 22.37 -21.63 26.24
CA GLN A 306 21.72 -20.97 27.36
C GLN A 306 20.37 -20.42 26.91
N TYR A 307 19.38 -20.47 27.78
CA TYR A 307 18.05 -19.93 27.51
C TYR A 307 17.80 -18.69 28.36
N MET A 308 17.36 -17.61 27.72
CA MET A 308 17.13 -16.33 28.36
C MET A 308 15.76 -15.77 27.98
N GLU A 309 15.02 -15.32 28.98
CA GLU A 309 13.70 -14.70 28.80
C GLU A 309 13.92 -13.27 28.30
N HIS A 310 13.31 -12.92 27.17
CA HIS A 310 13.48 -11.60 26.56
C HIS A 310 12.32 -11.26 25.62
N ASP A 311 11.86 -10.02 25.72
CA ASP A 311 11.01 -9.37 24.72
C ASP A 311 11.89 -8.50 23.83
N PHE A 312 12.01 -8.85 22.54
CA PHE A 312 12.87 -8.17 21.57
C PHE A 312 12.41 -6.75 21.20
N PHE A 313 11.23 -6.31 21.66
CA PHE A 313 10.84 -4.90 21.57
C PHE A 313 11.53 -4.05 22.65
N GLY A 314 11.99 -4.69 23.73
CA GLY A 314 12.79 -4.07 24.79
C GLY A 314 14.27 -3.95 24.44
N GLU A 315 15.04 -3.30 25.32
CA GLU A 315 16.50 -3.18 25.16
C GLU A 315 17.15 -4.55 25.12
N GLN A 316 17.98 -4.81 24.10
CA GLN A 316 18.71 -6.06 23.96
C GLN A 316 19.79 -6.18 25.07
N PRO A 317 19.65 -7.14 26.02
CA PRO A 317 20.49 -7.18 27.21
C PRO A 317 21.88 -7.79 26.97
N VAL A 318 22.06 -8.60 25.93
CA VAL A 318 23.36 -9.19 25.58
C VAL A 318 24.08 -8.24 24.65
N LYS A 319 25.13 -7.56 25.11
CA LYS A 319 25.87 -6.54 24.33
C LYS A 319 27.23 -7.02 23.80
N ASP A 320 27.64 -8.23 24.18
CA ASP A 320 28.95 -8.81 23.85
C ASP A 320 28.86 -9.93 22.79
N ALA A 321 27.69 -10.11 22.16
CA ALA A 321 27.47 -11.09 21.11
C ALA A 321 28.25 -10.77 19.82
N ASP A 322 28.67 -11.82 19.11
CA ASP A 322 29.30 -11.73 17.79
C ASP A 322 28.26 -11.77 16.68
N VAL A 323 27.19 -12.55 16.86
CA VAL A 323 26.08 -12.66 15.90
C VAL A 323 24.75 -12.58 16.64
N TYR A 324 23.83 -11.78 16.11
CA TYR A 324 22.40 -11.84 16.43
C TYR A 324 21.68 -12.54 15.28
N PHE A 325 21.15 -13.72 15.53
CA PHE A 325 20.48 -14.56 14.54
C PHE A 325 18.96 -14.41 14.69
N LEU A 326 18.28 -14.09 13.58
CA LEU A 326 16.82 -14.01 13.50
C LEU A 326 16.38 -14.95 12.39
N ARG A 327 15.45 -15.87 12.65
CA ARG A 327 14.92 -16.77 11.63
C ARG A 327 13.40 -16.86 11.75
N MET A 328 12.68 -16.47 10.69
CA MET A 328 11.22 -16.36 10.69
C MET A 328 10.73 -15.42 11.80
N ILE A 329 11.32 -14.21 11.84
CA ILE A 329 10.98 -13.20 12.85
C ILE A 329 10.46 -11.95 12.18
N CYS A 330 11.29 -11.28 11.37
CA CYS A 330 10.94 -9.98 10.81
C CYS A 330 9.72 -10.06 9.86
N HIS A 331 9.44 -11.23 9.27
CA HIS A 331 8.26 -11.44 8.43
C HIS A 331 6.91 -11.43 9.18
N ASP A 332 6.90 -11.69 10.50
CA ASP A 332 5.69 -11.61 11.33
C ASP A 332 5.35 -10.16 11.71
N TRP A 333 6.25 -9.22 11.41
CA TRP A 333 6.17 -7.84 11.86
C TRP A 333 6.08 -6.86 10.68
N PRO A 334 5.15 -5.88 10.73
CA PRO A 334 5.18 -4.74 9.83
C PRO A 334 6.48 -3.93 9.97
N ASP A 335 6.78 -3.08 8.99
CA ASP A 335 8.10 -2.42 8.88
C ASP A 335 8.46 -1.57 10.11
N ASN A 336 7.49 -0.91 10.76
CA ASN A 336 7.74 -0.09 11.94
C ASN A 336 8.17 -0.95 13.14
N GLU A 337 7.48 -2.05 13.40
CA GLU A 337 7.77 -3.01 14.46
C GLU A 337 9.09 -3.75 14.20
N ALA A 338 9.30 -4.22 12.97
CA ALA A 338 10.55 -4.84 12.55
C ALA A 338 11.75 -3.88 12.75
N LYS A 339 11.57 -2.60 12.42
CA LYS A 339 12.56 -1.55 12.68
C LYS A 339 12.87 -1.40 14.17
N VAL A 340 11.88 -1.49 15.06
CA VAL A 340 12.12 -1.43 16.51
C VAL A 340 13.03 -2.58 16.95
N ILE A 341 12.70 -3.81 16.55
CA ILE A 341 13.50 -5.01 16.85
C ILE A 341 14.96 -4.83 16.39
N LEU A 342 15.14 -4.44 15.12
CA LEU A 342 16.46 -4.23 14.54
C LEU A 342 17.23 -3.09 15.21
N SER A 343 16.54 -2.03 15.64
CA SER A 343 17.15 -0.89 16.34
C SER A 343 17.63 -1.28 17.74
N GLN A 344 16.89 -2.11 18.46
CA GLN A 344 17.32 -2.64 19.77
C GLN A 344 18.57 -3.50 19.64
N ILE A 345 18.61 -4.37 18.63
CA ILE A 345 19.78 -5.19 18.34
C ILE A 345 20.97 -4.30 17.96
N ARG A 346 20.78 -3.34 17.04
CA ARG A 346 21.82 -2.39 16.64
C ARG A 346 22.43 -1.67 17.84
N ALA A 347 21.62 -1.22 18.79
CA ALA A 347 22.09 -0.52 19.98
C ALA A 347 22.99 -1.39 20.88
N ALA A 348 22.83 -2.72 20.83
CA ALA A 348 23.64 -3.69 21.57
C ALA A 348 24.85 -4.23 20.77
N MET A 349 25.00 -3.91 19.49
CA MET A 349 26.09 -4.42 18.66
C MET A 349 27.44 -3.82 19.08
N LYS A 350 28.38 -4.68 19.48
CA LYS A 350 29.80 -4.32 19.58
C LYS A 350 30.42 -4.12 18.19
N PRO A 351 31.56 -3.44 18.06
CA PRO A 351 32.32 -3.38 16.81
C PRO A 351 32.60 -4.77 16.22
N GLY A 352 32.27 -4.97 14.94
CA GLY A 352 32.44 -6.24 14.24
C GLY A 352 31.32 -7.26 14.44
N ALA A 353 30.34 -7.00 15.32
CA ALA A 353 29.16 -7.85 15.42
C ALA A 353 28.30 -7.78 14.15
N GLN A 354 27.58 -8.85 13.87
CA GLN A 354 26.71 -8.97 12.71
C GLN A 354 25.29 -9.39 13.11
N ILE A 355 24.31 -9.03 12.29
CA ILE A 355 22.96 -9.58 12.35
C ILE A 355 22.83 -10.55 11.17
N VAL A 356 22.33 -11.76 11.42
CA VAL A 356 22.04 -12.74 10.37
C VAL A 356 20.53 -13.00 10.39
N ILE A 357 19.85 -12.58 9.32
CA ILE A 357 18.40 -12.75 9.17
C ILE A 357 18.15 -13.86 8.15
N MET A 358 17.36 -14.86 8.52
CA MET A 358 16.91 -15.92 7.62
C MET A 358 15.39 -15.87 7.47
N ASP A 359 14.92 -15.14 6.46
CA ASP A 359 13.51 -14.93 6.11
C ASP A 359 13.31 -15.07 4.58
N THR A 360 12.07 -15.05 4.10
CA THR A 360 11.80 -15.07 2.66
C THR A 360 12.30 -13.78 2.00
N ILE A 361 13.00 -13.92 0.88
CA ILE A 361 13.31 -12.82 -0.03
C ILE A 361 12.44 -13.04 -1.26
N LEU A 362 11.41 -12.21 -1.42
CA LEU A 362 10.51 -12.32 -2.56
C LEU A 362 11.28 -12.02 -3.86
N PRO A 363 11.19 -12.89 -4.87
CA PRO A 363 11.79 -12.65 -6.16
C PRO A 363 10.99 -11.60 -6.94
N GLN A 364 11.65 -10.94 -7.88
CA GLN A 364 10.93 -10.11 -8.85
C GLN A 364 9.97 -11.00 -9.67
N PRO A 365 8.76 -10.50 -10.02
CA PRO A 365 7.77 -11.29 -10.74
C PRO A 365 8.32 -11.93 -12.02
N GLY A 366 8.10 -13.24 -12.19
CA GLY A 366 8.51 -13.98 -13.40
C GLY A 366 10.02 -14.28 -13.51
N THR A 367 10.82 -14.05 -12.46
CA THR A 367 12.25 -14.41 -12.46
C THR A 367 12.53 -15.86 -12.06
N ILE A 368 11.54 -16.54 -11.49
CA ILE A 368 11.58 -17.96 -11.14
C ILE A 368 10.34 -18.67 -11.70
N SER A 369 10.28 -20.00 -11.58
CA SER A 369 9.13 -20.77 -12.05
C SER A 369 7.82 -20.35 -11.36
N VAL A 370 6.71 -20.40 -12.10
CA VAL A 370 5.37 -20.05 -11.57
C VAL A 370 5.03 -20.88 -10.31
N LEU A 371 5.39 -22.16 -10.29
CA LEU A 371 5.12 -23.04 -9.15
C LEU A 371 5.89 -22.61 -7.88
N GLN A 372 7.16 -22.20 -8.03
CA GLN A 372 7.95 -21.69 -6.91
C GLN A 372 7.44 -20.31 -6.47
N GLU A 373 7.14 -19.43 -7.42
CA GLU A 373 6.61 -18.10 -7.10
C GLU A 373 5.28 -18.20 -6.36
N GLN A 374 4.35 -19.08 -6.79
CA GLN A 374 3.10 -19.33 -6.07
C GLN A 374 3.32 -19.72 -4.59
N GLN A 375 4.32 -20.57 -4.30
CA GLN A 375 4.62 -20.96 -2.92
C GLN A 375 5.09 -19.78 -2.07
N LEU A 376 5.93 -18.91 -2.62
CA LEU A 376 6.42 -17.71 -1.93
C LEU A 376 5.31 -16.68 -1.73
N ARG A 377 4.44 -16.48 -2.73
CA ARG A 377 3.30 -15.56 -2.65
C ARG A 377 2.22 -16.05 -1.69
N ILE A 378 2.00 -17.36 -1.57
CA ILE A 378 1.12 -17.93 -0.52
C ILE A 378 1.64 -17.54 0.86
N ARG A 379 2.97 -17.56 1.06
CA ARG A 379 3.55 -17.18 2.34
C ARG A 379 3.36 -15.70 2.63
N ASP A 380 3.62 -14.84 1.65
CA ASP A 380 3.36 -13.39 1.76
C ASP A 380 1.92 -13.10 2.18
N LEU A 381 0.95 -13.72 1.49
CA LEU A 381 -0.46 -13.62 1.83
C LEU A 381 -0.77 -14.18 3.22
N THR A 382 -0.11 -15.27 3.65
CA THR A 382 -0.31 -15.80 5.01
C THR A 382 0.15 -14.79 6.08
N MET A 383 1.29 -14.11 5.87
CA MET A 383 1.76 -13.07 6.81
C MET A 383 0.79 -11.89 6.87
N MET A 384 0.22 -11.51 5.73
CA MET A 384 -0.81 -10.50 5.64
C MET A 384 -2.09 -10.93 6.36
N GLU A 385 -2.57 -12.15 6.10
CA GLU A 385 -3.82 -12.70 6.64
C GLU A 385 -3.80 -12.87 8.17
N VAL A 386 -2.65 -13.24 8.74
CA VAL A 386 -2.53 -13.61 10.15
C VAL A 386 -1.96 -12.47 11.01
N PHE A 387 -1.08 -11.64 10.46
CA PHE A 387 -0.33 -10.64 11.23
C PHE A 387 -0.46 -9.21 10.70
N ASN A 388 -1.12 -9.00 9.56
CA ASN A 388 -1.01 -7.76 8.79
C ASN A 388 0.46 -7.38 8.48
N ALA A 389 1.30 -8.40 8.34
CA ALA A 389 2.71 -8.27 7.99
C ALA A 389 2.94 -8.69 6.53
N LYS A 390 4.19 -8.89 6.12
CA LYS A 390 4.56 -9.20 4.73
C LYS A 390 5.85 -9.99 4.64
N GLU A 391 5.96 -10.77 3.57
CA GLU A 391 7.27 -11.15 3.06
C GLU A 391 7.83 -9.96 2.25
N ARG A 392 9.15 -9.84 2.13
CA ARG A 392 9.80 -8.63 1.60
C ARG A 392 10.63 -8.92 0.35
N GLU A 393 10.55 -8.02 -0.63
CA GLU A 393 11.50 -7.99 -1.75
C GLU A 393 12.85 -7.46 -1.25
N PHE A 394 13.91 -7.62 -2.06
CA PHE A 394 15.25 -7.20 -1.66
C PHE A 394 15.35 -5.69 -1.37
N GLU A 395 14.63 -4.88 -2.13
CA GLU A 395 14.54 -3.44 -1.98
C GLU A 395 13.81 -3.05 -0.68
N ASP A 396 12.75 -3.79 -0.30
CA ASP A 396 12.06 -3.62 0.98
C ASP A 396 13.00 -3.93 2.16
N TRP A 397 13.74 -5.04 2.06
CA TRP A 397 14.76 -5.39 3.05
C TRP A 397 15.82 -4.30 3.18
N SER A 398 16.32 -3.78 2.06
CA SER A 398 17.32 -2.72 2.03
C SER A 398 16.80 -1.45 2.69
N SER A 399 15.56 -1.05 2.38
CA SER A 399 14.90 0.11 3.00
C SER A 399 14.72 -0.08 4.51
N LEU A 400 14.24 -1.25 4.95
CA LEU A 400 14.07 -1.58 6.36
C LEU A 400 15.40 -1.49 7.13
N MET A 401 16.48 -2.08 6.60
CA MET A 401 17.81 -2.01 7.24
C MET A 401 18.30 -0.56 7.35
N GLN A 402 18.22 0.20 6.26
CA GLN A 402 18.64 1.62 6.25
C GLN A 402 17.85 2.44 7.27
N SER A 403 16.54 2.20 7.37
CA SER A 403 15.68 2.90 8.33
C SER A 403 16.06 2.64 9.80
N ALA A 404 16.72 1.52 10.09
CA ALA A 404 17.25 1.14 11.39
C ALA A 404 18.73 1.54 11.59
N GLY A 405 19.38 2.17 10.61
CA GLY A 405 20.81 2.52 10.65
C GLY A 405 21.74 1.32 10.42
N LEU A 406 21.25 0.32 9.68
CA LEU A 406 21.95 -0.91 9.31
C LEU A 406 22.11 -0.96 7.77
N GLU A 407 22.98 -1.85 7.29
CA GLU A 407 23.13 -2.15 5.88
C GLU A 407 23.32 -3.65 5.65
N ILE A 408 22.79 -4.15 4.53
CA ILE A 408 22.98 -5.53 4.09
C ILE A 408 24.37 -5.63 3.46
N SER A 409 25.25 -6.44 4.05
CA SER A 409 26.60 -6.67 3.54
C SER A 409 26.70 -7.89 2.63
N HIS A 410 25.82 -8.89 2.82
CA HIS A 410 25.83 -10.11 2.02
C HIS A 410 24.43 -10.73 1.96
N VAL A 411 24.11 -11.36 0.84
CA VAL A 411 22.88 -12.14 0.62
C VAL A 411 23.28 -13.51 0.12
N ASN A 412 22.76 -14.56 0.76
CA ASN A 412 22.90 -15.93 0.30
C ASN A 412 21.52 -16.56 0.14
N GLN A 413 21.22 -17.14 -1.02
CA GLN A 413 20.00 -17.90 -1.28
C GLN A 413 20.38 -19.38 -1.45
N PRO A 414 20.25 -20.22 -0.40
CA PRO A 414 20.59 -21.64 -0.49
C PRO A 414 19.73 -22.35 -1.54
N LEU A 415 20.36 -23.27 -2.29
CA LEU A 415 19.65 -24.06 -3.30
C LEU A 415 18.52 -24.87 -2.65
N ASN A 416 17.35 -24.88 -3.30
CA ASN A 416 16.11 -25.51 -2.82
C ASN A 416 15.53 -24.90 -1.53
N SER A 417 16.13 -23.85 -0.97
CA SER A 417 15.52 -23.11 0.13
C SER A 417 14.55 -22.06 -0.39
N VAL A 418 13.44 -21.89 0.33
CA VAL A 418 12.47 -20.81 0.10
C VAL A 418 12.76 -19.56 0.95
N MET A 419 13.81 -19.59 1.77
CA MET A 419 14.29 -18.44 2.55
C MET A 419 15.71 -18.07 2.11
N GLY A 420 16.02 -16.79 2.18
CA GLY A 420 17.39 -16.28 2.00
C GLY A 420 18.03 -15.96 3.35
N LEU A 421 19.36 -15.82 3.36
CA LEU A 421 20.11 -15.32 4.49
C LEU A 421 20.69 -13.94 4.16
N LEU A 422 20.34 -12.95 4.98
CA LEU A 422 20.89 -11.60 4.93
C LEU A 422 21.90 -11.46 6.05
N THR A 423 23.15 -11.14 5.70
CA THR A 423 24.15 -10.67 6.67
C THR A 423 24.12 -9.16 6.70
N VAL A 424 23.93 -8.60 7.89
CA VAL A 424 23.66 -7.19 8.12
C VAL A 424 24.65 -6.63 9.15
N ARG A 425 25.09 -5.39 8.94
CA ARG A 425 26.01 -4.67 9.83
C ARG A 425 25.55 -3.24 10.10
N SER A 426 26.10 -2.58 11.11
CA SER A 426 25.84 -1.15 11.34
C SER A 426 26.51 -0.29 10.27
N VAL A 427 25.78 0.72 9.78
CA VAL A 427 26.32 1.74 8.87
C VAL A 427 27.51 2.42 9.55
N GLY A 428 28.66 2.47 8.87
CA GLY A 428 29.89 3.11 9.37
C GLY A 428 30.97 2.17 9.95
N GLN A 429 30.77 0.85 9.97
CA GLN A 429 31.85 -0.10 10.26
C GLN A 429 32.46 -0.63 8.95
N SER A 430 33.72 -0.27 8.67
CA SER A 430 34.43 -0.81 7.51
C SER A 430 34.61 -2.32 7.65
N ALA A 431 34.54 -3.02 6.51
CA ALA A 431 35.05 -4.39 6.44
C ALA A 431 36.55 -4.39 6.79
N LEU A 432 37.02 -5.49 7.40
CA LEU A 432 38.44 -5.80 7.48
C LEU A 432 39.06 -5.88 6.06
N PRO A 433 40.35 -5.57 5.90
CA PRO A 433 40.88 -5.02 4.65
C PRO A 433 41.16 -6.10 3.60
N ASN A 434 40.80 -5.83 2.34
CA ASN A 434 41.73 -5.94 1.22
C ASN A 434 41.26 -5.24 -0.06
N ALA A 435 42.26 -4.66 -0.74
CA ALA A 435 42.31 -4.11 -2.10
C ALA A 435 41.65 -2.74 -2.38
N GLU A 436 42.43 -1.70 -2.06
CA GLU A 436 42.68 -0.48 -2.83
C GLU A 436 41.60 0.02 -3.83
N THR A 437 41.07 1.21 -3.57
CA THR A 437 41.09 2.31 -4.55
C THR A 437 40.80 3.65 -3.89
N SER A 438 41.42 4.68 -4.45
CA SER A 438 41.86 5.90 -3.80
C SER A 438 40.93 7.12 -4.00
N ALA A 439 40.77 7.87 -2.90
CA ALA A 439 40.69 9.35 -2.81
C ALA A 439 39.37 10.07 -3.19
N PRO A 440 39.15 11.32 -2.71
CA PRO A 440 39.44 11.88 -1.38
C PRO A 440 38.23 12.60 -0.75
N ALA A 441 38.26 12.74 0.58
CA ALA A 441 37.38 13.60 1.35
C ALA A 441 37.71 15.09 1.16
N LEU A 442 36.69 15.94 1.12
CA LEU A 442 36.81 17.37 1.40
C LEU A 442 35.65 17.80 2.32
N SER A 443 35.98 17.93 3.60
CA SER A 443 35.23 18.77 4.53
C SER A 443 35.48 20.23 4.18
N ALA A 444 34.43 21.03 4.10
CA ALA A 444 34.55 22.48 4.28
C ALA A 444 33.34 23.00 5.04
N ALA A 445 33.60 23.41 6.27
CA ALA A 445 32.73 24.29 7.03
C ALA A 445 32.51 25.58 6.22
N VAL A 446 31.26 25.95 5.98
CA VAL A 446 30.91 27.21 5.34
C VAL A 446 30.89 28.30 6.41
N SER A 447 31.85 29.22 6.29
CA SER A 447 31.90 30.46 7.06
C SER A 447 30.81 31.42 6.60
N THR A 448 30.17 32.06 7.57
CA THR A 448 29.33 33.23 7.38
C THR A 448 30.15 34.43 6.90
N SER A 449 29.88 34.93 5.69
CA SER A 449 30.20 36.31 5.32
C SER A 449 29.04 36.92 4.53
N ARG A 450 28.44 37.95 5.12
CA ARG A 450 27.49 38.87 4.46
C ARG A 450 28.24 39.67 3.41
N ASP A 451 27.80 39.58 2.16
CA ASP A 451 28.06 40.61 1.16
C ASP A 451 26.75 40.97 0.45
N SER A 452 26.31 42.22 0.64
CA SER A 452 25.00 42.75 0.25
C SER A 452 25.02 43.31 -1.17
N ALA A 453 25.13 42.44 -2.17
CA ALA A 453 24.53 42.73 -3.48
C ALA A 453 23.04 42.44 -3.34
N LEU A 454 22.16 43.43 -3.53
CA LEU A 454 20.70 43.29 -3.46
C LEU A 454 20.25 42.05 -4.24
N THR A 455 20.00 40.95 -3.52
CA THR A 455 19.56 39.68 -4.08
C THR A 455 18.19 39.92 -4.68
N LYS A 456 18.07 39.82 -6.01
CA LYS A 456 16.79 40.00 -6.70
C LYS A 456 15.75 39.01 -6.14
N PRO A 457 14.47 39.41 -6.03
CA PRO A 457 13.45 38.57 -5.39
C PRO A 457 13.09 37.34 -6.23
N VAL A 458 12.50 36.34 -5.57
CA VAL A 458 11.75 35.27 -6.24
C VAL A 458 10.40 35.82 -6.73
N LEU A 459 10.05 35.57 -7.99
CA LEU A 459 8.76 35.95 -8.57
C LEU A 459 7.81 34.76 -8.51
N ILE A 460 6.66 34.92 -7.86
CA ILE A 460 5.60 33.90 -7.78
C ILE A 460 4.42 34.41 -8.60
N VAL A 461 4.04 33.67 -9.64
CA VAL A 461 2.94 34.05 -10.53
C VAL A 461 1.72 33.21 -10.16
N GLY A 462 0.75 33.82 -9.48
CA GLY A 462 -0.46 33.21 -8.95
C GLY A 462 -0.51 33.26 -7.41
N ALA A 463 -1.59 33.82 -6.86
CA ALA A 463 -1.91 33.82 -5.43
C ALA A 463 -2.95 32.74 -5.07
N GLY A 464 -2.84 31.57 -5.71
CA GLY A 464 -3.55 30.34 -5.33
C GLY A 464 -2.94 29.69 -4.08
N VAL A 465 -3.43 28.50 -3.71
CA VAL A 465 -2.92 27.76 -2.54
C VAL A 465 -1.41 27.49 -2.66
N ALA A 466 -0.94 26.95 -3.80
CA ALA A 466 0.48 26.68 -4.03
C ALA A 466 1.35 27.94 -3.90
N GLY A 467 0.97 29.02 -4.61
CA GLY A 467 1.77 30.25 -4.64
C GLY A 467 1.84 30.96 -3.29
N LEU A 468 0.73 31.03 -2.55
CA LEU A 468 0.71 31.62 -1.21
C LEU A 468 1.45 30.75 -0.18
N CYS A 469 1.37 29.42 -0.29
CA CYS A 469 2.15 28.52 0.55
C CYS A 469 3.67 28.70 0.31
N LEU A 470 4.08 28.81 -0.95
CA LEU A 470 5.48 29.10 -1.30
C LEU A 470 5.90 30.47 -0.78
N ALA A 471 5.06 31.50 -0.91
CA ALA A 471 5.32 32.84 -0.37
C ALA A 471 5.55 32.82 1.15
N GLN A 472 4.71 32.10 1.90
CA GLN A 472 4.88 31.95 3.36
C GLN A 472 6.17 31.18 3.70
N ALA A 473 6.51 30.14 2.94
CA ALA A 473 7.77 29.42 3.10
C ALA A 473 8.99 30.34 2.92
N LEU A 474 9.00 31.14 1.86
CA LEU A 474 10.08 32.09 1.57
C LEU A 474 10.16 33.19 2.62
N LYS A 475 9.02 33.70 3.09
CA LYS A 475 8.95 34.63 4.23
C LYS A 475 9.59 34.02 5.48
N LYS A 476 9.22 32.79 5.84
CA LYS A 476 9.76 32.06 6.99
C LYS A 476 11.27 31.87 6.88
N ALA A 477 11.77 31.62 5.67
CA ALA A 477 13.19 31.46 5.38
C ALA A 477 13.98 32.78 5.23
N GLY A 478 13.30 33.95 5.28
CA GLY A 478 13.95 35.25 5.06
C GLY A 478 14.40 35.51 3.62
N ILE A 479 13.83 34.81 2.64
CA ILE A 479 14.11 34.99 1.21
C ILE A 479 13.15 36.05 0.66
N ASP A 480 13.66 37.03 -0.10
CA ASP A 480 12.79 38.06 -0.68
C ASP A 480 12.01 37.54 -1.90
N PHE A 481 10.75 37.97 -2.03
CA PHE A 481 9.85 37.51 -3.08
C PHE A 481 8.78 38.55 -3.43
N ARG A 482 8.12 38.37 -4.57
CA ARG A 482 6.94 39.12 -5.02
C ARG A 482 5.92 38.15 -5.59
N VAL A 483 4.65 38.33 -5.24
CA VAL A 483 3.53 37.53 -5.75
C VAL A 483 2.69 38.37 -6.69
N PHE A 484 2.33 37.81 -7.83
CA PHE A 484 1.53 38.48 -8.86
C PHE A 484 0.24 37.70 -9.12
N GLU A 485 -0.92 38.34 -8.96
CA GLU A 485 -2.24 37.72 -9.12
C GLU A 485 -3.04 38.44 -10.20
N ARG A 486 -3.69 37.70 -11.09
CA ARG A 486 -4.51 38.26 -12.16
C ARG A 486 -5.82 38.83 -11.65
N ASP A 487 -6.38 38.27 -10.59
CA ASP A 487 -7.63 38.74 -9.99
C ASP A 487 -7.41 40.16 -9.44
N ALA A 488 -8.43 41.03 -9.53
CA ALA A 488 -8.30 42.45 -9.18
C ALA A 488 -8.19 42.70 -7.66
N HIS A 489 -8.66 41.76 -6.85
CA HIS A 489 -8.61 41.72 -5.39
C HIS A 489 -8.83 40.28 -4.93
N ILE A 490 -8.60 40.00 -3.64
CA ILE A 490 -8.69 38.63 -3.10
C ILE A 490 -10.08 37.99 -3.25
N ASP A 491 -11.14 38.79 -3.14
CA ASP A 491 -12.54 38.34 -3.19
C ASP A 491 -13.20 38.52 -4.57
N ALA A 492 -12.40 38.73 -5.62
CA ALA A 492 -12.90 39.05 -6.97
C ALA A 492 -13.76 37.96 -7.63
N ARG A 493 -13.86 36.79 -7.01
CA ARG A 493 -14.78 35.71 -7.40
C ARG A 493 -15.09 34.83 -6.19
N PRO A 494 -16.30 34.25 -6.10
CA PRO A 494 -16.60 33.25 -5.08
C PRO A 494 -15.55 32.14 -5.14
N GLN A 495 -14.76 32.01 -4.08
CA GLN A 495 -13.67 31.04 -4.02
C GLN A 495 -14.27 29.66 -3.69
N GLY A 496 -14.28 28.75 -4.66
CA GLY A 496 -14.92 27.44 -4.56
C GLY A 496 -14.24 26.42 -3.63
N TYR A 497 -14.86 25.25 -3.47
CA TYR A 497 -14.41 24.01 -2.78
C TYR A 497 -13.89 24.10 -1.32
N ARG A 498 -14.58 23.40 -0.41
CA ARG A 498 -14.11 23.04 0.95
C ARG A 498 -12.81 22.24 0.86
N LEU A 499 -11.81 22.57 1.67
CA LEU A 499 -10.55 21.84 1.67
C LEU A 499 -10.48 20.83 2.83
N LYS A 500 -10.00 19.63 2.53
CA LYS A 500 -9.57 18.65 3.54
C LYS A 500 -8.08 18.42 3.35
N PHE A 501 -7.30 18.59 4.41
CA PHE A 501 -5.87 18.34 4.36
C PHE A 501 -5.50 17.04 5.05
N GLU A 502 -4.78 16.19 4.32
CA GLU A 502 -4.21 14.92 4.79
C GLU A 502 -2.90 15.17 5.55
N ALA A 503 -2.33 14.11 6.14
CA ALA A 503 -1.15 14.19 7.00
C ALA A 503 0.06 14.89 6.33
N ASP A 504 0.35 14.56 5.07
CA ASP A 504 1.49 15.14 4.34
C ASP A 504 1.32 16.66 4.15
N ALA A 505 0.14 17.11 3.74
CA ALA A 505 -0.15 18.53 3.59
C ALA A 505 -0.14 19.26 4.95
N ALA A 506 -0.68 18.63 6.00
CA ALA A 506 -0.62 19.17 7.36
C ALA A 506 0.82 19.34 7.86
N GLN A 507 1.69 18.36 7.57
CA GLN A 507 3.10 18.42 7.90
C GLN A 507 3.83 19.49 7.08
N SER A 508 3.57 19.57 5.78
CA SER A 508 4.13 20.63 4.93
C SER A 508 3.69 22.03 5.38
N LEU A 509 2.44 22.23 5.79
CA LEU A 509 1.98 23.50 6.37
C LEU A 509 2.75 23.87 7.63
N LYS A 510 3.02 22.90 8.51
CA LYS A 510 3.84 23.12 9.72
C LYS A 510 5.28 23.52 9.37
N ASN A 511 5.83 22.94 8.31
CA ASN A 511 7.18 23.26 7.83
C ASN A 511 7.24 24.69 7.27
N ILE A 512 6.27 25.08 6.44
CA ILE A 512 6.35 26.32 5.64
C ILE A 512 5.73 27.55 6.28
N LEU A 513 4.72 27.40 7.15
CA LEU A 513 4.07 28.55 7.76
C LEU A 513 4.89 29.07 8.95
N PRO A 514 5.05 30.41 9.10
CA PRO A 514 5.52 31.00 10.36
C PRO A 514 4.63 30.57 11.53
N ASP A 515 5.20 30.41 12.73
CA ASP A 515 4.49 29.82 13.88
C ASP A 515 3.17 30.54 14.20
N SER A 516 3.15 31.88 14.15
CA SER A 516 1.93 32.66 14.38
C SER A 516 0.85 32.45 13.31
N VAL A 517 1.26 32.24 12.05
CA VAL A 517 0.34 31.96 10.94
C VAL A 517 -0.17 30.53 11.03
N TYR A 518 0.68 29.58 11.43
CA TYR A 518 0.29 28.19 11.65
C TYR A 518 -0.72 28.05 12.81
N GLU A 519 -0.47 28.73 13.93
CA GLU A 519 -1.39 28.73 15.07
C GLU A 519 -2.75 29.33 14.69
N ALA A 520 -2.77 30.47 13.99
CA ALA A 520 -4.01 31.06 13.51
C ALA A 520 -4.74 30.17 12.50
N PHE A 521 -4.01 29.49 11.61
CA PHE A 521 -4.56 28.47 10.73
C PHE A 521 -5.22 27.33 11.51
N GLU A 522 -4.51 26.73 12.46
CA GLU A 522 -4.99 25.60 13.27
C GLU A 522 -6.28 25.95 14.00
N LEU A 523 -6.34 27.14 14.59
CA LEU A 523 -7.50 27.64 15.34
C LEU A 523 -8.70 28.02 14.46
N SER A 524 -8.47 28.36 13.19
CA SER A 524 -9.50 28.69 12.21
C SER A 524 -10.19 27.49 11.56
N ASN A 525 -9.71 26.27 11.83
CA ASN A 525 -10.27 25.05 11.24
C ASN A 525 -11.64 24.71 11.82
N ALA A 526 -12.52 24.16 10.97
CA ALA A 526 -13.80 23.63 11.41
C ALA A 526 -13.63 22.23 12.03
N ILE A 527 -14.63 21.81 12.80
CA ILE A 527 -14.67 20.50 13.45
C ILE A 527 -14.61 19.41 12.38
N THR A 528 -13.58 18.57 12.46
CA THR A 528 -13.44 17.41 11.60
C THR A 528 -14.26 16.25 12.15
N ALA A 529 -15.28 15.83 11.40
CA ALA A 529 -16.04 14.62 11.66
C ALA A 529 -15.79 13.61 10.53
N VAL A 530 -15.39 12.40 10.89
CA VAL A 530 -15.11 11.32 9.92
C VAL A 530 -16.31 10.38 9.88
N GLY A 531 -16.80 10.12 8.67
CA GLY A 531 -17.93 9.25 8.40
C GLY A 531 -18.54 9.57 7.04
N GLU A 532 -19.57 8.81 6.67
CA GLU A 532 -20.30 9.00 5.43
C GLU A 532 -21.78 8.67 5.63
N THR A 533 -22.67 9.44 5.00
CA THR A 533 -24.10 9.13 4.91
C THR A 533 -24.55 9.18 3.45
N ASP A 534 -25.23 8.14 3.00
CA ASP A 534 -25.71 8.01 1.63
C ASP A 534 -27.24 8.16 1.63
N PHE A 535 -27.76 9.04 0.78
CA PHE A 535 -29.20 9.20 0.57
C PHE A 535 -29.63 8.77 -0.82
N ASN A 536 -30.84 8.23 -0.89
CA ASN A 536 -31.57 8.14 -2.14
C ASN A 536 -32.20 9.50 -2.45
N PRO A 537 -31.85 10.14 -3.60
CA PRO A 537 -32.29 11.51 -3.90
C PRO A 537 -33.80 11.64 -4.09
N PHE A 538 -34.49 10.59 -4.55
CA PHE A 538 -35.90 10.67 -4.95
C PHE A 538 -36.90 10.48 -3.80
N ASN A 539 -36.53 9.69 -2.80
CA ASN A 539 -37.42 9.42 -1.65
C ASN A 539 -36.85 9.92 -0.31
N GLY A 540 -35.64 10.50 -0.30
CA GLY A 540 -35.02 11.05 0.90
C GLY A 540 -34.64 10.01 1.95
N THR A 541 -34.66 8.71 1.61
CA THR A 541 -34.29 7.63 2.53
C THR A 541 -32.79 7.49 2.63
N ILE A 542 -32.32 7.11 3.83
CA ILE A 542 -30.91 6.81 4.08
C ILE A 542 -30.63 5.41 3.56
N ILE A 543 -29.67 5.30 2.63
CA ILE A 543 -29.19 4.02 2.11
C ILE A 543 -28.18 3.43 3.10
N HIS A 544 -27.16 4.23 3.46
CA HIS A 544 -26.13 3.86 4.43
C HIS A 544 -25.79 5.07 5.30
N SER A 545 -25.38 4.85 6.55
CA SER A 545 -24.84 5.91 7.42
C SER A 545 -23.89 5.28 8.41
N ARG A 546 -22.61 5.63 8.29
CA ARG A 546 -21.52 5.04 9.07
C ARG A 546 -20.62 6.13 9.61
N THR A 547 -20.37 6.11 10.91
CA THR A 547 -19.22 6.82 11.52
C THR A 547 -17.94 6.31 10.86
N GLY A 548 -16.88 7.12 10.88
CA GLY A 548 -15.59 6.81 10.26
C GLY A 548 -15.17 5.35 10.43
N GLY A 549 -14.87 4.72 9.30
CA GLY A 549 -14.67 3.27 9.14
C GLY A 549 -15.20 2.70 7.81
N GLY A 550 -15.21 3.48 6.71
CA GLY A 550 -15.47 3.01 5.34
C GLY A 550 -14.20 3.07 4.48
N LEU A 551 -14.31 3.01 3.14
CA LEU A 551 -13.19 3.08 2.18
C LEU A 551 -12.17 4.22 2.43
N SER A 552 -12.57 5.28 3.14
CA SER A 552 -11.75 6.41 3.60
C SER A 552 -10.99 6.17 4.93
N GLY A 553 -11.38 5.20 5.76
CA GLY A 553 -10.56 4.74 6.90
C GLY A 553 -9.45 3.77 6.47
N THR A 554 -9.67 3.03 5.39
CA THR A 554 -8.86 1.89 4.91
C THR A 554 -7.77 2.26 3.90
N GLN A 555 -7.77 3.49 3.38
CA GLN A 555 -6.81 4.03 2.39
C GLN A 555 -5.97 5.20 2.95
N GLY A 556 -5.89 5.37 4.28
CA GLY A 556 -5.17 6.49 4.89
C GLY A 556 -5.81 7.87 4.65
N LEU A 557 -7.12 7.93 4.40
CA LEU A 557 -7.84 9.17 4.10
C LEU A 557 -8.30 9.91 5.38
N TYR A 558 -7.35 10.11 6.30
CA TYR A 558 -7.57 10.97 7.45
C TYR A 558 -7.34 12.42 7.04
N ALA A 559 -8.43 13.15 6.87
CA ALA A 559 -8.34 14.60 6.90
C ALA A 559 -7.91 15.01 8.31
N THR A 560 -6.67 15.47 8.45
CA THR A 560 -6.19 16.12 9.68
C THR A 560 -6.98 17.39 9.93
N TYR A 561 -7.23 18.17 8.88
CA TYR A 561 -7.94 19.45 8.97
C TYR A 561 -9.12 19.53 8.01
N THR A 562 -10.23 20.02 8.56
CA THR A 562 -11.38 20.52 7.80
C THR A 562 -11.27 22.03 7.69
N VAL A 563 -11.08 22.52 6.48
CA VAL A 563 -10.61 23.88 6.24
C VAL A 563 -11.62 24.68 5.43
N ASP A 564 -12.04 25.82 5.99
CA ASP A 564 -12.72 26.85 5.21
C ASP A 564 -11.70 27.58 4.33
N ARG A 565 -11.94 27.57 3.02
CA ARG A 565 -10.98 28.11 2.05
C ARG A 565 -10.77 29.62 2.19
N THR A 566 -11.80 30.36 2.55
CA THR A 566 -11.70 31.82 2.72
C THR A 566 -10.85 32.11 3.95
N ALA A 567 -11.16 31.49 5.09
CA ALA A 567 -10.36 31.61 6.31
C ALA A 567 -8.89 31.23 6.07
N PHE A 568 -8.64 30.10 5.39
CA PHE A 568 -7.28 29.65 5.10
C PHE A 568 -6.50 30.62 4.21
N ARG A 569 -7.11 31.15 3.16
CA ARG A 569 -6.48 32.16 2.30
C ARG A 569 -6.15 33.43 3.09
N THR A 570 -7.03 33.88 3.97
CA THR A 570 -6.77 35.01 4.87
C THR A 570 -5.54 34.76 5.74
N GLN A 571 -5.40 33.55 6.31
CA GLN A 571 -4.20 33.21 7.07
C GLN A 571 -2.94 33.22 6.19
N LEU A 572 -3.01 32.65 4.99
CA LEU A 572 -1.89 32.66 4.06
C LEU A 572 -1.48 34.05 3.56
N LEU A 573 -2.35 35.05 3.63
CA LEU A 573 -2.00 36.45 3.33
C LEU A 573 -1.23 37.15 4.46
N THR A 574 -1.30 36.62 5.68
CA THR A 574 -0.89 37.36 6.87
C THR A 574 0.58 37.77 6.81
N GLY A 575 0.81 39.08 6.79
CA GLY A 575 2.11 39.74 6.75
C GLY A 575 2.89 39.51 5.44
N ILE A 576 2.20 39.26 4.33
CA ILE A 576 2.79 39.26 2.97
C ILE A 576 2.00 40.17 2.02
N GLU A 577 1.02 40.92 2.52
CA GLU A 577 0.06 41.71 1.75
C GLU A 577 0.76 42.77 0.88
N ASP A 578 1.80 43.40 1.40
CA ASP A 578 2.64 44.40 0.72
C ASP A 578 3.52 43.81 -0.40
N LYS A 579 3.66 42.49 -0.43
CA LYS A 579 4.42 41.74 -1.45
C LYS A 579 3.55 41.20 -2.58
N ILE A 580 2.23 41.39 -2.52
CA ILE A 580 1.27 40.92 -3.53
C ILE A 580 0.85 42.06 -4.45
N SER A 581 0.85 41.82 -5.75
CA SER A 581 0.35 42.74 -6.77
C SER A 581 -0.82 42.10 -7.53
N PHE A 582 -2.02 42.64 -7.31
CA PHE A 582 -3.26 42.23 -7.98
C PHE A 582 -3.39 42.87 -9.38
N GLY A 583 -4.26 42.30 -10.23
CA GLY A 583 -4.44 42.72 -11.62
C GLY A 583 -3.25 42.41 -12.54
N LYS A 584 -2.34 41.53 -12.12
CA LYS A 584 -1.08 41.18 -12.82
C LYS A 584 -1.18 39.81 -13.46
N GLU A 585 -1.72 39.76 -14.67
CA GLU A 585 -1.72 38.54 -15.50
C GLU A 585 -0.43 38.44 -16.32
N LEU A 586 0.34 37.36 -16.14
CA LEU A 586 1.60 37.15 -16.86
C LEU A 586 1.34 36.90 -18.36
N ALA A 587 1.96 37.70 -19.21
CA ALA A 587 1.92 37.56 -20.66
C ALA A 587 3.15 36.80 -21.19
N TYR A 588 4.33 37.17 -20.69
CA TYR A 588 5.61 36.68 -21.17
C TYR A 588 6.64 36.57 -20.05
N TYR A 589 7.65 35.73 -20.23
CA TYR A 589 8.85 35.74 -19.39
C TYR A 589 10.10 35.50 -20.23
N LYS A 590 11.22 36.09 -19.79
CA LYS A 590 12.54 35.93 -20.42
C LYS A 590 13.59 35.57 -19.37
N THR A 591 14.37 34.52 -19.64
CA THR A 591 15.56 34.20 -18.84
C THR A 591 16.81 34.85 -19.44
N ASP A 592 17.76 35.19 -18.57
CA ASP A 592 19.08 35.66 -18.94
C ASP A 592 20.11 34.89 -18.12
N ASP A 593 20.74 33.90 -18.75
CA ASP A 593 21.70 33.00 -18.11
C ASP A 593 22.97 33.75 -17.68
N SER A 594 23.35 34.81 -18.41
CA SER A 594 24.56 35.60 -18.14
C SER A 594 24.47 36.36 -16.82
N THR A 595 23.26 36.83 -16.48
CA THR A 595 22.99 37.50 -15.20
C THR A 595 22.34 36.54 -14.18
N SER A 596 21.95 35.35 -14.63
CA SER A 596 21.11 34.37 -13.94
C SER A 596 19.86 35.03 -13.36
N THR A 597 19.10 35.70 -14.22
CA THR A 597 17.86 36.39 -13.84
C THR A 597 16.71 36.02 -14.76
N VAL A 598 15.49 36.31 -14.30
CA VAL A 598 14.26 36.09 -15.06
C VAL A 598 13.39 37.35 -14.99
N THR A 599 12.90 37.79 -16.14
CA THR A 599 12.00 38.95 -16.26
C THR A 599 10.62 38.50 -16.66
N ALA A 600 9.62 38.80 -15.82
CA ALA A 600 8.21 38.61 -16.06
C ALA A 600 7.60 39.88 -16.67
N GLU A 601 6.81 39.72 -17.73
CA GLU A 601 6.07 40.79 -18.41
C GLU A 601 4.57 40.50 -18.31
N PHE A 602 3.81 41.49 -17.86
CA PHE A 602 2.39 41.37 -17.57
C PHE A 602 1.54 42.03 -18.66
N LYS A 603 0.27 41.62 -18.81
CA LYS A 603 -0.63 42.12 -19.85
C LYS A 603 -0.92 43.63 -19.78
N ASP A 604 -0.70 44.25 -18.62
CA ASP A 604 -0.83 45.70 -18.44
C ASP A 604 0.42 46.48 -18.91
N GLY A 605 1.41 45.80 -19.47
CA GLY A 605 2.67 46.37 -19.95
C GLY A 605 3.75 46.54 -18.88
N THR A 606 3.47 46.18 -17.62
CA THR A 606 4.48 46.23 -16.57
C THR A 606 5.43 45.03 -16.62
N HIS A 607 6.66 45.20 -16.12
CA HIS A 607 7.66 44.14 -16.06
C HIS A 607 8.38 44.12 -14.71
N PHE A 608 8.78 42.93 -14.28
CA PHE A 608 9.51 42.70 -13.03
C PHE A 608 10.64 41.69 -13.25
N THR A 609 11.83 42.00 -12.75
CA THR A 609 12.99 41.11 -12.84
C THR A 609 13.31 40.51 -11.47
N GLY A 610 13.43 39.19 -11.43
CA GLY A 610 13.78 38.41 -10.25
C GLY A 610 14.95 37.48 -10.48
N SER A 611 15.32 36.74 -9.44
CA SER A 611 16.34 35.70 -9.48
C SER A 611 15.76 34.33 -9.85
N PHE A 612 14.50 34.07 -9.49
CA PHE A 612 13.79 32.82 -9.79
C PHE A 612 12.31 33.12 -10.09
N LEU A 613 11.66 32.33 -10.95
CA LEU A 613 10.24 32.45 -11.28
C LEU A 613 9.49 31.13 -11.08
N ALA A 614 8.50 31.14 -10.19
CA ALA A 614 7.61 30.01 -9.93
C ALA A 614 6.23 30.27 -10.55
N GLY A 615 5.84 29.45 -11.53
CA GLY A 615 4.51 29.50 -12.15
C GLY A 615 3.48 28.69 -11.34
N ALA A 616 2.54 29.40 -10.70
CA ALA A 616 1.48 28.86 -9.83
C ALA A 616 0.08 29.43 -10.20
N ASP A 617 -0.10 29.88 -11.43
CA ASP A 617 -1.25 30.63 -11.97
C ASP A 617 -2.38 29.74 -12.53
N GLY A 618 -2.36 28.46 -12.14
CA GLY A 618 -3.39 27.48 -12.38
C GLY A 618 -3.57 27.09 -13.86
N LEU A 619 -4.80 26.71 -14.20
CA LEU A 619 -5.15 26.09 -15.48
C LEU A 619 -4.61 26.82 -16.73
N HIS A 620 -4.52 28.15 -16.69
CA HIS A 620 -4.10 28.98 -17.83
C HIS A 620 -2.62 29.37 -17.82
N SER A 621 -1.78 28.69 -17.03
CA SER A 621 -0.40 29.08 -16.79
C SER A 621 0.41 29.43 -18.03
N ALA A 622 0.88 30.68 -18.09
CA ALA A 622 1.75 31.14 -19.18
C ALA A 622 3.15 30.51 -19.11
N VAL A 623 3.61 30.14 -17.91
CA VAL A 623 4.89 29.46 -17.69
C VAL A 623 4.82 28.03 -18.22
N ARG A 624 3.77 27.28 -17.84
CA ARG A 624 3.56 25.91 -18.32
C ARG A 624 3.51 25.84 -19.85
N LYS A 625 2.72 26.71 -20.49
CA LYS A 625 2.53 26.71 -21.96
C LYS A 625 3.84 26.81 -22.75
N ARG A 626 4.86 27.48 -22.21
CA ARG A 626 6.19 27.59 -22.86
C ARG A 626 7.16 26.50 -22.43
N ARG A 627 7.15 26.07 -21.17
CA ARG A 627 8.09 25.05 -20.66
C ARG A 627 7.71 23.63 -20.99
N VAL A 628 6.41 23.36 -21.08
CA VAL A 628 5.87 22.01 -21.22
C VAL A 628 4.89 21.97 -22.40
N PRO A 629 5.36 22.18 -23.65
CA PRO A 629 4.49 22.35 -24.81
C PRO A 629 3.65 21.11 -25.15
N ASN A 630 4.14 19.91 -24.79
CA ASN A 630 3.42 18.65 -25.00
C ASN A 630 2.48 18.28 -23.84
N HIS A 631 2.28 19.18 -22.88
CA HIS A 631 1.42 18.94 -21.75
C HIS A 631 -0.06 18.94 -22.14
N ARG A 632 -0.77 17.84 -21.85
CA ARG A 632 -2.20 17.71 -22.12
C ARG A 632 -3.03 17.93 -20.85
N VAL A 633 -3.73 19.06 -20.83
CA VAL A 633 -4.89 19.29 -19.97
C VAL A 633 -6.12 18.88 -20.77
N VAL A 634 -7.02 18.11 -20.16
CA VAL A 634 -8.19 17.50 -20.80
C VAL A 634 -9.50 17.96 -20.17
N ASP A 635 -10.55 18.05 -21.00
CA ASP A 635 -11.94 18.21 -20.55
C ASP A 635 -12.50 16.85 -20.18
N THR A 636 -12.83 16.70 -18.89
CA THR A 636 -13.39 15.44 -18.36
C THR A 636 -14.80 15.16 -18.86
N GLY A 637 -15.45 16.13 -19.52
CA GLY A 637 -16.84 16.05 -19.93
C GLY A 637 -17.83 16.32 -18.79
N ALA A 638 -17.35 16.66 -17.59
CA ALA A 638 -18.17 16.94 -16.44
C ALA A 638 -18.25 18.45 -16.11
N ALA A 639 -19.35 18.83 -15.49
CA ALA A 639 -19.53 20.13 -14.87
C ALA A 639 -19.87 19.97 -13.38
N CYS A 640 -19.56 20.99 -12.60
CA CYS A 640 -19.77 21.01 -11.15
C CYS A 640 -20.35 22.37 -10.74
N ILE A 641 -21.46 22.34 -10.00
CA ILE A 641 -21.95 23.50 -9.25
C ILE A 641 -21.56 23.31 -7.79
N TYR A 642 -20.86 24.26 -7.21
CA TYR A 642 -20.66 24.32 -5.77
C TYR A 642 -21.42 25.49 -5.16
N GLY A 643 -21.82 25.34 -3.90
CA GLY A 643 -22.51 26.36 -3.13
C GLY A 643 -22.42 26.13 -1.63
N LYS A 644 -23.03 27.05 -0.88
CA LYS A 644 -23.11 27.02 0.58
C LYS A 644 -24.55 27.24 1.01
N THR A 645 -24.98 26.57 2.08
CA THR A 645 -26.30 26.73 2.68
C THR A 645 -26.14 26.95 4.17
N VAL A 646 -26.50 28.12 4.68
CA VAL A 646 -26.33 28.44 6.12
C VAL A 646 -27.26 27.57 6.97
N MET A 647 -26.78 27.08 8.12
CA MET A 647 -27.55 26.23 9.03
C MET A 647 -28.56 27.03 9.86
N THR A 648 -29.50 27.69 9.19
CA THR A 648 -30.59 28.42 9.85
C THR A 648 -31.58 27.46 10.53
N PRO A 649 -32.37 27.92 11.51
CA PRO A 649 -33.42 27.09 12.11
C PRO A 649 -34.41 26.52 11.09
N GLU A 650 -34.71 27.26 10.02
CA GLU A 650 -35.57 26.79 8.92
C GLU A 650 -34.92 25.65 8.14
N PHE A 651 -33.64 25.79 7.79
CA PHE A 651 -32.90 24.72 7.09
C PHE A 651 -32.81 23.46 7.94
N LEU A 652 -32.45 23.60 9.23
CA LEU A 652 -32.34 22.48 10.16
C LEU A 652 -33.66 21.75 10.41
N ALA A 653 -34.80 22.44 10.31
CA ALA A 653 -36.12 21.83 10.43
C ALA A 653 -36.54 21.03 9.18
N ARG A 654 -36.01 21.38 8.01
CA ARG A 654 -36.37 20.78 6.72
C ARG A 654 -35.41 19.68 6.25
N PHE A 655 -34.12 19.84 6.55
CA PHE A 655 -33.07 18.94 6.07
C PHE A 655 -32.85 17.76 7.05
N PRO A 656 -32.63 16.52 6.56
CA PRO A 656 -32.48 15.37 7.44
C PRO A 656 -31.26 15.47 8.38
N GLU A 657 -31.49 15.33 9.69
CA GLU A 657 -30.45 15.44 10.73
C GLU A 657 -29.23 14.53 10.44
N LYS A 658 -29.46 13.29 9.98
CA LYS A 658 -28.36 12.36 9.68
C LYS A 658 -27.45 12.85 8.55
N GLY A 659 -27.96 13.62 7.59
CA GLY A 659 -27.14 14.22 6.52
C GLY A 659 -26.22 15.34 7.01
N LEU A 660 -26.39 15.80 8.24
CA LEU A 660 -25.57 16.83 8.86
C LEU A 660 -24.52 16.26 9.81
N ARG A 661 -24.32 14.94 9.86
CA ARG A 661 -23.34 14.31 10.75
C ARG A 661 -21.93 14.29 10.15
N PHE A 662 -21.83 13.92 8.88
CA PHE A 662 -20.57 13.70 8.17
C PHE A 662 -20.65 14.23 6.74
N MET A 663 -19.65 13.92 5.93
CA MET A 663 -19.80 13.98 4.47
C MET A 663 -20.99 13.12 4.05
N THR A 664 -21.81 13.64 3.16
CA THR A 664 -23.04 13.00 2.69
C THR A 664 -23.03 12.96 1.18
N VAL A 665 -23.40 11.81 0.63
CA VAL A 665 -23.45 11.55 -0.82
C VAL A 665 -24.90 11.25 -1.23
N CYS A 666 -25.36 11.90 -2.29
CA CYS A 666 -26.62 11.56 -2.95
C CYS A 666 -26.32 11.35 -4.43
N SER A 667 -26.53 10.14 -4.95
CA SER A 667 -26.27 9.84 -6.36
C SER A 667 -27.57 9.53 -7.08
N ASP A 668 -27.85 10.32 -8.11
CA ASP A 668 -28.98 10.18 -9.02
C ASP A 668 -28.56 9.27 -10.18
N VAL A 669 -29.04 8.03 -10.14
CA VAL A 669 -28.82 7.02 -11.18
C VAL A 669 -30.13 6.80 -11.94
N ALA A 670 -30.08 7.04 -13.25
CA ALA A 670 -31.24 6.85 -14.12
C ALA A 670 -31.71 5.36 -14.15
N PRO A 671 -33.01 5.10 -14.35
CA PRO A 671 -33.52 3.75 -14.58
C PRO A 671 -32.85 3.07 -15.80
N MET A 672 -32.64 1.75 -15.70
CA MET A 672 -31.90 0.93 -16.67
C MET A 672 -32.23 1.21 -18.16
N LEU A 673 -33.52 1.38 -18.50
CA LEU A 673 -33.95 1.65 -19.87
C LEU A 673 -33.45 3.00 -20.42
N GLN A 674 -33.39 4.04 -19.60
CA GLN A 674 -32.84 5.34 -19.99
C GLN A 674 -31.31 5.29 -20.08
N SER A 675 -30.65 4.64 -19.13
CA SER A 675 -29.19 4.43 -19.16
C SER A 675 -28.74 3.68 -20.43
N CYS A 676 -29.49 2.66 -20.87
CA CYS A 676 -29.17 1.90 -22.09
C CYS A 676 -29.40 2.67 -23.40
N LEU A 677 -30.34 3.62 -23.45
CA LEU A 677 -30.74 4.30 -24.68
C LEU A 677 -30.05 5.66 -24.87
N ILE A 678 -29.73 6.36 -23.78
CA ILE A 678 -29.27 7.76 -23.81
C ILE A 678 -27.85 7.90 -23.24
N GLY A 679 -27.31 6.86 -22.58
CA GLY A 679 -25.98 6.91 -21.96
C GLY A 679 -25.94 7.86 -20.76
N ASP A 680 -26.96 7.83 -19.91
CA ASP A 680 -27.11 8.76 -18.78
C ASP A 680 -26.12 8.40 -17.66
N SER A 681 -25.12 9.25 -17.46
CA SER A 681 -24.16 9.18 -16.35
C SER A 681 -24.72 9.90 -15.11
N PRO A 682 -24.43 9.43 -13.90
CA PRO A 682 -25.10 9.91 -12.69
C PRO A 682 -24.79 11.38 -12.38
N VAL A 683 -25.77 12.06 -11.77
CA VAL A 683 -25.55 13.35 -11.10
C VAL A 683 -25.37 13.07 -9.60
N THR A 684 -24.23 13.47 -9.05
CA THR A 684 -23.87 13.20 -7.66
C THR A 684 -23.74 14.50 -6.88
N LEU A 685 -24.49 14.59 -5.78
CA LEU A 685 -24.34 15.61 -4.75
C LEU A 685 -23.39 15.10 -3.67
N LEU A 686 -22.31 15.83 -3.43
CA LEU A 686 -21.50 15.75 -2.22
C LEU A 686 -21.84 16.94 -1.34
N LEU A 687 -22.15 16.71 -0.07
CA LEU A 687 -22.32 17.79 0.90
C LEU A 687 -21.60 17.48 2.20
N GLU A 688 -21.21 18.52 2.92
CA GLU A 688 -20.57 18.34 4.21
C GLU A 688 -20.85 19.52 5.15
N PRO A 689 -21.22 19.26 6.40
CA PRO A 689 -21.39 20.30 7.41
C PRO A 689 -20.04 20.94 7.78
N ILE A 690 -20.01 22.27 7.82
CA ILE A 690 -18.91 23.08 8.35
C ILE A 690 -19.39 23.70 9.66
N ARG A 691 -18.74 23.31 10.76
CA ARG A 691 -19.05 23.82 12.10
C ARG A 691 -17.79 24.30 12.79
N PHE A 692 -17.85 25.48 13.39
CA PHE A 692 -16.73 26.01 14.16
C PHE A 692 -16.98 25.84 15.65
N SER A 693 -15.96 25.42 16.38
CA SER A 693 -16.04 25.30 17.84
C SER A 693 -16.23 26.68 18.49
N GLU A 694 -16.82 26.73 19.68
CA GLU A 694 -16.89 27.97 20.46
C GLU A 694 -15.51 28.58 20.71
N ALA A 695 -14.49 27.74 20.92
CA ALA A 695 -13.12 28.16 21.12
C ALA A 695 -12.49 28.79 19.86
N SER A 696 -12.86 28.29 18.67
CA SER A 696 -12.46 28.90 17.39
C SER A 696 -13.17 30.23 17.19
N ARG A 697 -14.48 30.30 17.42
CA ARG A 697 -15.28 31.54 17.28
C ARG A 697 -14.87 32.64 18.27
N ALA A 698 -14.50 32.27 19.49
CA ALA A 698 -14.04 33.23 20.50
C ALA A 698 -12.72 33.91 20.11
N ARG A 699 -11.87 33.22 19.34
CA ARG A 699 -10.56 33.72 18.89
C ARG A 699 -10.59 34.33 17.49
N HIS A 700 -11.52 33.87 16.65
CA HIS A 700 -11.73 34.32 15.27
C HIS A 700 -13.20 34.68 15.05
N PRO A 701 -13.66 35.85 15.55
CA PRO A 701 -15.04 36.30 15.38
C PRO A 701 -15.44 36.55 13.91
N GLU A 702 -14.46 36.67 13.01
CA GLU A 702 -14.63 36.81 11.57
C GLU A 702 -15.00 35.50 10.85
N LEU A 703 -14.96 34.34 11.53
CA LEU A 703 -15.35 33.06 10.94
C LEU A 703 -16.83 33.09 10.52
N PRO A 704 -17.18 32.47 9.36
CA PRO A 704 -18.55 32.47 8.87
C PRO A 704 -19.52 31.74 9.84
N PRO A 705 -20.85 31.97 9.72
CA PRO A 705 -21.83 31.14 10.42
C PRO A 705 -21.70 29.67 10.01
N ASP A 706 -22.16 28.75 10.84
CA ASP A 706 -22.14 27.32 10.48
C ASP A 706 -22.98 27.08 9.22
N TYR A 707 -22.46 26.30 8.29
CA TYR A 707 -23.05 26.11 6.96
C TYR A 707 -22.81 24.71 6.43
N VAL A 708 -23.61 24.27 5.45
CA VAL A 708 -23.37 23.07 4.66
C VAL A 708 -22.70 23.49 3.36
N TYR A 709 -21.49 23.00 3.12
CA TYR A 709 -20.86 23.07 1.81
C TYR A 709 -21.46 21.97 0.93
N TRP A 710 -21.70 22.25 -0.36
CA TRP A 710 -22.15 21.23 -1.28
C TRP A 710 -21.59 21.42 -2.70
N ALA A 711 -21.46 20.29 -3.41
CA ALA A 711 -21.03 20.20 -4.79
C ALA A 711 -21.93 19.21 -5.54
N LEU A 712 -22.61 19.67 -6.58
CA LEU A 712 -23.44 18.89 -7.49
C LEU A 712 -22.67 18.69 -8.79
N ILE A 713 -22.29 17.45 -9.08
CA ILE A 713 -21.36 17.09 -10.17
C ILE A 713 -21.99 16.06 -11.08
N GLY A 714 -21.80 16.19 -12.39
CA GLY A 714 -22.31 15.25 -13.38
C GLY A 714 -21.89 15.62 -14.80
N PRO A 715 -22.42 14.93 -15.82
CA PRO A 715 -22.16 15.22 -17.23
C PRO A 715 -22.52 16.66 -17.57
N LYS A 716 -21.66 17.36 -18.31
CA LYS A 716 -21.87 18.78 -18.65
C LYS A 716 -23.21 19.03 -19.33
N GLU A 717 -23.74 18.07 -20.08
CA GLU A 717 -25.03 18.14 -20.78
C GLU A 717 -26.20 18.30 -19.81
N ARG A 718 -26.13 17.72 -18.60
CA ARG A 718 -27.14 17.88 -17.54
C ARG A 718 -27.17 19.29 -16.97
N PHE A 719 -26.06 20.02 -17.08
CA PHE A 719 -25.90 21.40 -16.64
C PHE A 719 -26.12 22.41 -17.79
N GLY A 720 -26.53 21.93 -18.98
CA GLY A 720 -26.61 22.73 -20.22
C GLY A 720 -25.23 23.02 -20.82
N SER A 721 -25.16 23.52 -22.07
CA SER A 721 -23.87 23.84 -22.70
C SER A 721 -23.08 24.86 -21.85
N PRO A 722 -21.93 24.49 -21.26
CA PRO A 722 -21.10 25.42 -20.49
C PRO A 722 -20.47 26.51 -21.37
N GLU A 723 -20.56 26.40 -22.70
CA GLU A 723 -20.14 27.47 -23.61
C GLU A 723 -21.04 28.71 -23.47
N VAL A 724 -22.25 28.56 -22.91
CA VAL A 724 -23.11 29.69 -22.51
C VAL A 724 -22.71 30.27 -21.15
N THR A 725 -21.92 29.57 -20.33
CA THR A 725 -21.51 30.02 -18.97
C THR A 725 -20.02 30.36 -18.85
N ALA A 726 -19.18 29.99 -19.83
CA ALA A 726 -17.86 30.56 -20.03
C ALA A 726 -17.98 31.92 -20.77
N MET A 727 -18.74 32.85 -20.20
CA MET A 727 -18.86 34.21 -20.73
C MET A 727 -17.55 34.97 -20.51
N LYS A 728 -16.62 34.82 -21.46
CA LYS A 728 -15.66 35.88 -21.76
C LYS A 728 -16.49 37.10 -22.21
N ASN A 729 -16.69 38.04 -21.27
CA ASN A 729 -16.89 39.49 -21.47
C ASN A 729 -18.27 40.16 -21.32
N PHE A 730 -19.39 39.49 -20.95
CA PHE A 730 -20.71 40.19 -20.94
C PHE A 730 -21.66 39.95 -19.76
N VAL A 731 -21.32 39.12 -18.76
CA VAL A 731 -22.20 38.85 -17.61
C VAL A 731 -21.48 39.08 -16.29
N SER A 732 -22.16 39.78 -15.38
CA SER A 732 -21.64 40.07 -14.04
C SER A 732 -21.51 38.80 -13.20
N LEU A 733 -20.57 38.78 -12.24
CA LEU A 733 -20.40 37.66 -11.30
C LEU A 733 -21.71 37.31 -10.57
N GLU A 734 -22.49 38.32 -10.23
CA GLU A 734 -23.80 38.16 -9.59
C GLU A 734 -24.77 37.39 -10.48
N GLN A 735 -24.86 37.73 -11.76
CA GLN A 735 -25.72 37.02 -12.72
C GLN A 735 -25.25 35.58 -12.93
N ALA A 736 -23.94 35.32 -12.96
CA ALA A 736 -23.40 33.97 -13.07
C ALA A 736 -23.76 33.11 -11.85
N ALA A 737 -23.69 33.68 -10.65
CA ALA A 737 -24.06 33.00 -9.41
C ALA A 737 -25.57 32.67 -9.36
N HIS A 738 -26.43 33.61 -9.77
CA HIS A 738 -27.87 33.38 -9.91
C HIS A 738 -28.20 32.27 -10.93
N GLN A 739 -27.48 32.21 -12.05
CA GLN A 739 -27.64 31.15 -13.04
C GLN A 739 -27.23 29.78 -12.47
N ALA A 740 -26.11 29.70 -11.75
CA ALA A 740 -25.67 28.48 -11.10
C ALA A 740 -26.69 28.00 -10.04
N ALA A 741 -27.20 28.90 -9.19
CA ALA A 741 -28.22 28.58 -8.20
C ALA A 741 -29.51 28.07 -8.87
N LYS A 742 -30.01 28.76 -9.90
CA LYS A 742 -31.19 28.33 -10.67
C LYS A 742 -31.00 26.95 -11.30
N LEU A 743 -29.81 26.69 -11.85
CA LEU A 743 -29.49 25.41 -12.48
C LEU A 743 -29.44 24.27 -11.46
N SER A 744 -28.89 24.50 -10.26
CA SER A 744 -28.91 23.50 -9.19
C SER A 744 -30.34 23.05 -8.83
N LEU A 745 -31.29 23.99 -8.79
CA LEU A 745 -32.70 23.72 -8.54
C LEU A 745 -33.42 23.01 -9.69
N ALA A 746 -32.99 23.24 -10.94
CA ALA A 746 -33.53 22.60 -12.12
C ALA A 746 -33.02 21.16 -12.26
N VAL A 747 -31.72 20.94 -12.05
CA VAL A 747 -31.10 19.60 -12.13
C VAL A 747 -31.68 18.66 -11.05
N THR A 748 -32.09 19.21 -9.91
CA THR A 748 -32.62 18.45 -8.77
C THR A 748 -34.15 18.55 -8.66
N GLU A 749 -34.85 18.81 -9.76
CA GLU A 749 -36.30 19.09 -9.71
C GLU A 749 -37.15 17.93 -9.19
N GLU A 750 -36.74 16.70 -9.47
CA GLU A 750 -37.42 15.47 -9.05
C GLU A 750 -36.92 14.96 -7.68
N TRP A 751 -35.96 15.64 -7.05
CA TRP A 751 -35.41 15.20 -5.77
C TRP A 751 -36.38 15.48 -4.62
N HIS A 752 -36.33 14.62 -3.61
CA HIS A 752 -37.17 14.70 -2.44
C HIS A 752 -37.02 16.07 -1.74
N HIS A 753 -38.15 16.68 -1.36
CA HIS A 753 -38.21 18.04 -0.82
C HIS A 753 -37.28 18.29 0.39
N SER A 754 -37.00 17.27 1.20
CA SER A 754 -36.07 17.38 2.34
C SER A 754 -34.61 17.56 1.90
N LEU A 755 -34.19 16.94 0.81
CA LEU A 755 -32.84 17.11 0.24
C LEU A 755 -32.78 18.39 -0.60
N ARG A 756 -33.86 18.69 -1.34
CA ARG A 756 -33.98 19.90 -2.15
C ARG A 756 -33.93 21.20 -1.32
N ALA A 757 -34.32 21.14 -0.04
CA ALA A 757 -34.17 22.25 0.91
C ALA A 757 -32.75 22.82 0.97
N LEU A 758 -31.72 22.01 0.68
CA LEU A 758 -30.33 22.45 0.57
C LEU A 758 -30.14 23.53 -0.51
N PHE A 759 -30.76 23.34 -1.68
CA PHE A 759 -30.66 24.26 -2.81
C PHE A 759 -31.65 25.41 -2.70
N GLU A 760 -32.84 25.19 -2.12
CA GLU A 760 -33.83 26.25 -1.95
C GLU A 760 -33.40 27.33 -0.95
N LEU A 761 -32.62 26.95 0.07
CA LEU A 761 -32.13 27.83 1.13
C LEU A 761 -30.65 28.20 0.94
N GLN A 762 -30.08 27.95 -0.24
CA GLN A 762 -28.68 28.23 -0.55
C GLN A 762 -28.36 29.74 -0.51
N ASP A 763 -27.11 30.08 -0.21
CA ASP A 763 -26.56 31.40 -0.49
C ASP A 763 -26.27 31.51 -1.99
N ILE A 764 -27.16 32.21 -2.70
CA ILE A 764 -27.09 32.40 -4.16
C ILE A 764 -25.78 33.05 -4.58
N GLN A 765 -25.21 33.95 -3.77
CA GLN A 765 -23.98 34.67 -4.13
C GLN A 765 -22.75 33.76 -4.10
N GLN A 766 -22.82 32.62 -3.41
CA GLN A 766 -21.75 31.65 -3.28
C GLN A 766 -21.87 30.48 -4.28
N ALA A 767 -22.92 30.45 -5.11
CA ALA A 767 -23.11 29.44 -6.13
C ALA A 767 -22.20 29.69 -7.34
N SER A 768 -21.51 28.67 -7.83
CA SER A 768 -20.70 28.80 -9.04
C SER A 768 -20.60 27.49 -9.83
N LEU A 769 -20.75 27.62 -11.15
CA LEU A 769 -20.63 26.52 -12.12
C LEU A 769 -19.24 26.52 -12.74
N ILE A 770 -18.58 25.36 -12.74
CA ILE A 770 -17.28 25.16 -13.39
C ILE A 770 -17.30 23.93 -14.30
N ARG A 771 -16.51 23.99 -15.38
CA ARG A 771 -16.09 22.78 -16.11
C ARG A 771 -14.99 22.09 -15.33
N VAL A 772 -15.04 20.76 -15.30
CA VAL A 772 -14.04 19.95 -14.61
C VAL A 772 -12.90 19.65 -15.58
N ALA A 773 -11.76 20.29 -15.36
CA ALA A 773 -10.52 20.01 -16.07
C ALA A 773 -9.68 18.99 -15.29
N SER A 774 -8.85 18.23 -15.99
CA SER A 774 -7.79 17.42 -15.37
C SER A 774 -6.58 17.34 -16.30
N THR A 775 -5.48 16.81 -15.81
CA THR A 775 -4.30 16.47 -16.62
C THR A 775 -4.19 14.95 -16.76
N ILE A 776 -3.61 14.46 -17.85
CA ILE A 776 -3.34 13.01 -18.01
C ILE A 776 -2.28 12.52 -17.00
N PRO A 777 -2.38 11.28 -16.48
CA PRO A 777 -1.47 10.79 -15.42
C PRO A 777 0.03 10.91 -15.75
N ASP A 778 0.40 10.64 -17.00
CA ASP A 778 1.79 10.73 -17.47
C ASP A 778 2.13 12.16 -17.89
N VAL A 779 2.32 13.04 -16.90
CA VAL A 779 2.82 14.40 -17.12
C VAL A 779 4.18 14.31 -17.81
N PRO A 780 4.37 14.89 -19.01
CA PRO A 780 5.63 14.79 -19.74
C PRO A 780 6.76 15.45 -18.94
N SER A 781 7.98 14.90 -19.05
CA SER A 781 9.18 15.60 -18.60
C SER A 781 9.50 16.79 -19.52
N TRP A 782 10.17 17.79 -18.97
CA TRP A 782 10.69 18.93 -19.73
C TRP A 782 12.12 19.22 -19.28
N GLU A 783 12.83 20.01 -20.08
CA GLU A 783 14.19 20.45 -19.74
C GLU A 783 14.15 21.30 -18.45
N PRO A 784 14.90 20.95 -17.40
CA PRO A 784 14.95 21.75 -16.16
C PRO A 784 15.69 23.07 -16.39
N HIS A 785 15.39 24.10 -15.59
CA HIS A 785 16.03 25.42 -15.69
C HIS A 785 16.31 26.00 -14.30
N SER A 786 17.52 26.54 -14.07
CA SER A 786 17.97 27.04 -12.76
C SER A 786 17.18 28.25 -12.24
N ASN A 787 16.59 29.04 -13.14
CA ASN A 787 15.84 30.26 -12.80
C ASN A 787 14.31 30.13 -12.82
N LEU A 788 13.71 28.99 -13.16
CA LEU A 788 12.24 28.87 -13.16
C LEU A 788 11.74 27.44 -13.10
N THR A 789 10.53 27.28 -12.56
CA THR A 789 9.74 26.03 -12.62
C THR A 789 8.25 26.32 -12.46
N VAL A 790 7.42 25.27 -12.41
CA VAL A 790 5.95 25.31 -12.23
C VAL A 790 5.53 24.39 -11.09
N LEU A 791 4.41 24.69 -10.42
CA LEU A 791 3.87 23.88 -9.32
C LEU A 791 2.34 23.95 -9.16
N GLY A 792 1.76 22.92 -8.54
CA GLY A 792 0.32 22.84 -8.28
C GLY A 792 -0.53 22.75 -9.56
N ASP A 793 -1.73 23.34 -9.51
CA ASP A 793 -2.68 23.36 -10.63
C ASP A 793 -2.15 24.05 -11.90
N SER A 794 -0.98 24.70 -11.85
CA SER A 794 -0.33 25.21 -13.05
C SER A 794 0.21 24.10 -13.95
N ILE A 795 0.44 22.90 -13.42
CA ILE A 795 1.05 21.77 -14.12
C ILE A 795 0.27 20.46 -13.94
N HIS A 796 -0.44 20.26 -12.84
CA HIS A 796 -1.24 19.05 -12.63
C HIS A 796 -2.64 19.35 -12.08
N PRO A 797 -3.45 20.20 -12.75
CA PRO A 797 -4.84 20.38 -12.37
C PRO A 797 -5.56 19.02 -12.34
N MET A 798 -6.37 18.81 -11.31
CA MET A 798 -7.12 17.57 -11.09
C MET A 798 -8.60 17.87 -10.92
N SER A 799 -9.43 16.86 -11.17
CA SER A 799 -10.83 16.94 -10.80
C SER A 799 -10.98 17.13 -9.26
N PRO A 800 -12.08 17.72 -8.78
CA PRO A 800 -12.32 17.87 -7.34
C PRO A 800 -12.51 16.54 -6.62
N CYS A 801 -12.64 15.42 -7.34
CA CYS A 801 -12.81 14.09 -6.76
C CYS A 801 -11.60 13.68 -5.92
N GLY A 802 -11.89 13.16 -4.72
CA GLY A 802 -10.88 12.66 -3.80
C GLY A 802 -10.14 13.72 -3.00
N GLY A 803 -10.38 15.03 -3.22
CA GLY A 803 -9.80 16.12 -2.41
C GLY A 803 -8.28 16.28 -2.51
N VAL A 804 -7.62 15.71 -3.52
CA VAL A 804 -6.16 15.56 -3.58
C VAL A 804 -5.40 16.76 -4.17
N GLY A 805 -6.04 17.63 -4.94
CA GLY A 805 -5.35 18.72 -5.67
C GLY A 805 -4.65 19.71 -4.73
N ALA A 806 -5.38 20.27 -3.76
CA ALA A 806 -4.82 21.21 -2.80
C ALA A 806 -3.74 20.58 -1.90
N ASN A 807 -3.90 19.30 -1.53
CA ASN A 807 -2.89 18.55 -0.80
C ASN A 807 -1.56 18.48 -1.58
N THR A 808 -1.64 18.10 -2.86
CA THR A 808 -0.48 18.02 -3.76
C THR A 808 0.19 19.38 -3.91
N ALA A 809 -0.60 20.43 -4.12
CA ALA A 809 -0.12 21.81 -4.28
C ALA A 809 0.65 22.35 -3.06
N ILE A 810 0.22 22.00 -1.84
CA ILE A 810 0.92 22.38 -0.59
C ILE A 810 2.27 21.67 -0.48
N VAL A 811 2.31 20.37 -0.78
CA VAL A 811 3.54 19.57 -0.73
C VAL A 811 4.54 20.05 -1.78
N ASP A 812 4.09 20.45 -2.97
CA ASP A 812 4.96 21.04 -3.98
C ASP A 812 5.58 22.36 -3.53
N ALA A 813 4.80 23.21 -2.85
CA ALA A 813 5.30 24.48 -2.32
C ALA A 813 6.39 24.26 -1.25
N ASP A 814 6.21 23.29 -0.34
CA ASP A 814 7.22 22.88 0.64
C ASP A 814 8.48 22.31 -0.03
N ALA A 815 8.31 21.42 -1.01
CA ALA A 815 9.43 20.83 -1.74
C ALA A 815 10.25 21.88 -2.52
N LEU A 816 9.60 22.81 -3.23
CA LEU A 816 10.30 23.88 -3.95
C LEU A 816 10.96 24.86 -2.97
N ALA A 817 10.32 25.17 -1.85
CA ALA A 817 10.91 26.01 -0.82
C ALA A 817 12.20 25.40 -0.27
N LYS A 818 12.24 24.09 0.02
CA LYS A 818 13.46 23.39 0.47
C LYS A 818 14.61 23.56 -0.51
N VAL A 819 14.35 23.39 -1.81
CA VAL A 819 15.36 23.59 -2.86
C VAL A 819 15.91 25.02 -2.86
N LEU A 820 15.03 26.01 -2.74
CA LEU A 820 15.44 27.43 -2.73
C LEU A 820 16.13 27.85 -1.43
N VAL A 821 15.82 27.20 -0.30
CA VAL A 821 16.50 27.42 0.99
C VAL A 821 17.89 26.79 0.98
N GLU A 822 18.02 25.57 0.47
CA GLU A 822 19.28 24.84 0.45
C GLU A 822 20.30 25.42 -0.53
N HIS A 823 19.84 25.80 -1.73
CA HIS A 823 20.73 26.26 -2.81
C HIS A 823 20.63 27.77 -3.09
N GLY A 824 19.84 28.50 -2.32
CA GLY A 824 19.55 29.92 -2.57
C GLY A 824 18.65 30.14 -3.79
N THR A 825 18.45 31.41 -4.17
CA THR A 825 17.56 31.80 -5.29
C THR A 825 18.13 31.53 -6.68
N LYS A 826 19.19 30.71 -6.77
CA LYS A 826 19.85 30.25 -8.01
C LYS A 826 20.21 28.77 -7.88
N PRO A 827 19.22 27.88 -7.71
CA PRO A 827 19.48 26.46 -7.52
C PRO A 827 20.16 25.86 -8.77
N PRO A 828 21.04 24.86 -8.60
CA PRO A 828 21.63 24.17 -9.73
C PRO A 828 20.55 23.40 -10.49
N VAL A 829 20.74 23.24 -11.81
CA VAL A 829 19.75 22.61 -12.71
C VAL A 829 19.33 21.22 -12.23
N HIS A 830 20.24 20.42 -11.68
CA HIS A 830 19.94 19.08 -11.18
C HIS A 830 19.00 19.09 -9.96
N ALA A 831 19.05 20.11 -9.10
CA ALA A 831 18.16 20.22 -7.95
C ALA A 831 16.72 20.55 -8.38
N ILE A 832 16.57 21.43 -9.39
CA ILE A 832 15.27 21.66 -10.03
C ILE A 832 14.77 20.40 -10.74
N ALA A 833 15.66 19.69 -11.45
CA ALA A 833 15.30 18.44 -12.12
C ALA A 833 14.75 17.38 -11.14
N ALA A 834 15.38 17.24 -9.97
CA ALA A 834 14.93 16.34 -8.90
C ALA A 834 13.55 16.77 -8.35
N PHE A 835 13.38 18.05 -8.02
CA PHE A 835 12.08 18.59 -7.60
C PHE A 835 10.97 18.29 -8.63
N GLU A 836 11.23 18.57 -9.91
CA GLU A 836 10.25 18.38 -10.98
C GLU A 836 9.93 16.89 -11.20
N ALA A 837 10.91 15.99 -11.04
CA ALA A 837 10.70 14.54 -11.12
C ALA A 837 9.81 14.04 -9.97
N ASP A 838 10.11 14.43 -8.74
CA ASP A 838 9.33 14.04 -7.57
C ASP A 838 7.91 14.61 -7.62
N MET A 839 7.77 15.86 -8.08
CA MET A 839 6.47 16.49 -8.32
C MET A 839 5.65 15.71 -9.34
N ARG A 840 6.23 15.31 -10.49
CA ARG A 840 5.51 14.49 -11.49
C ARG A 840 5.10 13.13 -10.93
N ALA A 841 5.96 12.48 -10.15
CA ALA A 841 5.65 11.19 -9.52
C ALA A 841 4.47 11.30 -8.54
N ARG A 842 4.50 12.32 -7.66
CA ARG A 842 3.38 12.62 -6.74
C ARG A 842 2.10 12.96 -7.51
N ALA A 843 2.20 13.82 -8.52
CA ALA A 843 1.07 14.24 -9.35
C ALA A 843 0.43 13.04 -10.04
N LYS A 844 1.21 12.14 -10.66
CA LYS A 844 0.70 10.93 -11.32
C LYS A 844 -0.16 10.09 -10.38
N LYS A 845 0.33 9.81 -9.17
CA LYS A 845 -0.40 9.05 -8.14
C LYS A 845 -1.77 9.71 -7.83
N ASN A 846 -1.78 11.02 -7.62
CA ASN A 846 -2.98 11.75 -7.22
C ASN A 846 -3.95 11.99 -8.39
N ILE A 847 -3.46 12.17 -9.62
CA ILE A 847 -4.30 12.22 -10.83
C ILE A 847 -5.03 10.89 -11.01
N CYS A 848 -4.33 9.74 -10.92
CA CYS A 848 -4.96 8.42 -11.01
C CYS A 848 -6.03 8.23 -9.91
N ARG A 849 -5.74 8.66 -8.68
CA ARG A 849 -6.70 8.59 -7.58
C ARG A 849 -7.95 9.46 -7.84
N SER A 850 -7.76 10.68 -8.35
CA SER A 850 -8.85 11.58 -8.72
C SER A 850 -9.70 10.98 -9.86
N GLU A 851 -9.08 10.38 -10.87
CA GLU A 851 -9.73 9.72 -12.00
C GLU A 851 -10.63 8.55 -11.57
N ILE A 852 -10.17 7.71 -10.63
CA ILE A 852 -10.99 6.62 -10.07
C ILE A 852 -12.26 7.20 -9.41
N GLY A 853 -12.13 8.31 -8.68
CA GLY A 853 -13.27 9.01 -8.08
C GLY A 853 -14.23 9.54 -9.13
N SER A 854 -13.72 10.20 -10.17
CA SER A 854 -14.52 10.76 -11.26
C SER A 854 -15.31 9.70 -12.05
N LYS A 855 -14.68 8.56 -12.36
CA LYS A 855 -15.32 7.42 -13.01
C LYS A 855 -16.53 6.93 -12.22
N ARG A 856 -16.40 6.84 -10.89
CA ARG A 856 -17.49 6.40 -10.01
C ARG A 856 -18.58 7.45 -9.82
N MET A 857 -18.21 8.72 -9.72
CA MET A 857 -19.15 9.79 -9.38
C MET A 857 -20.00 10.28 -10.54
N PHE A 858 -19.46 10.28 -11.76
CA PHE A 858 -20.14 10.84 -12.94
C PHE A 858 -19.76 10.15 -14.25
N GLY A 859 -19.26 8.91 -14.19
CA GLY A 859 -19.02 8.08 -15.38
C GLY A 859 -18.00 8.69 -16.34
N GLN A 860 -16.98 9.38 -15.82
CA GLN A 860 -15.91 9.98 -16.62
C GLN A 860 -15.24 8.92 -17.52
N LYS A 861 -14.89 9.29 -18.74
CA LYS A 861 -13.97 8.50 -19.58
C LYS A 861 -12.56 8.51 -19.00
N ASP A 862 -11.73 7.58 -19.49
CA ASP A 862 -10.30 7.59 -19.20
C ASP A 862 -9.70 8.93 -19.62
N LEU A 863 -8.84 9.50 -18.77
CA LEU A 863 -8.28 10.84 -19.00
C LEU A 863 -7.49 10.92 -20.32
N VAL A 864 -6.90 9.81 -20.74
CA VAL A 864 -6.16 9.71 -22.01
C VAL A 864 -7.05 9.85 -23.24
N ASP A 865 -8.32 9.45 -23.12
CA ASP A 865 -9.35 9.47 -24.17
C ASP A 865 -10.21 10.74 -24.14
N CYS A 866 -9.97 11.61 -23.15
CA CYS A 866 -10.66 12.89 -23.04
C CYS A 866 -10.10 13.89 -24.06
N ASP A 867 -10.99 14.75 -24.56
CA ASP A 867 -10.64 15.83 -25.47
C ASP A 867 -9.74 16.86 -24.76
N ASP A 868 -8.86 17.52 -25.51
CA ASP A 868 -8.03 18.58 -24.95
C ASP A 868 -8.90 19.73 -24.42
N PHE A 869 -8.50 20.27 -23.26
CA PHE A 869 -9.18 21.38 -22.61
C PHE A 869 -8.92 22.67 -23.41
N GLY A 870 -9.80 22.98 -24.36
CA GLY A 870 -9.68 24.16 -25.22
C GLY A 870 -9.49 25.45 -24.40
N PHE A 871 -8.43 26.21 -24.69
CA PHE A 871 -8.00 27.40 -23.93
C PHE A 871 -8.46 28.73 -24.56
#